data_AF-A0A9E5HYK7-F1
#
_entry.id   AF-A0A9E5HYK7-F1
#
_cell.length_a   1.000
_cell.length_b   1.000
_cell.length_c   1.000
_cell.angle_alpha   90.00
_cell.angle_beta   90.00
_cell.angle_gamma   90.00
#
_symmetry.space_group_name_H-M   'P 1'
#
loop_
_entity.id
_entity.type
_entity.pdbx_description
1 polymer ?
#
loop_
_entity_poly.entity_id
_entity_poly.type
_entity_poly.pdbx_seq_one_letter_code
_entity_poly.pdbx_strand_id
1 'polypeptide(L)'
;MQTRTSNRTVAGLLFILVASLLAIPQAEAAPLVAPSTVWGHTYAAEASEVLSIPATQSVNLEKRSKFVVNYKNFPDWAKNQVQAAIDLWAANFDSKAPINVDATWGRSSAADILGSARPDRYYAKFSGAPDNSLWYASALANAIAGKDLDLDNPEIIIQINSEAEWDLDGLGKPTRYEYDLKSVMFHELAHGLGFLSTSSYLFDRTKGQYVGILEQPTPFDAYLQTQDGNRLADLPSPSFELGQALTNKLVWSGAEAIAANNGEKPLIYAPSNYDAGSSVSHLDEKTFANSGINAVMTPNLEAGEVFNEPGPILLAMMKDLRNKPAPGLAAGVSGLKNGTSYTFEIIASNSKGASGKVVTKAVTPRAAWTSQVIDPASDARSITSTTLNGQPVIAYVDSKTSVLRLASWNGKTWKQRTIDSDIAGQVSLCVSGKSLKQTLHIFYADKTENDLRYATLTGTKISREIVDGNAAKVQSYEEIVRVPTASNVSVSNACAITSEGIQVFYRDETQGVLLGAYKNFDGEWNYELVDGDRKTDFRTTGDVAFHMKALVDGNKTYVLYDSVLAINQNRDATSGEIRLATRTSFDPGAWEYRTLESPTADATILGYDVEIAKTAKGIMASWFSATALSMPDPTLLRTLNLSTAAGVVTTSTSNYGTPNELFSSDSKTLLFNCLGRLCAIDYAKFSKGQSAIALASSWQSTEPIASAWVVLNKIRYAVAGINGKVVLLKAA
;
A
#
# COMPACT_ATOMS: atom_id res chain seq x y z
N MET A 1 10.07 -55.61 -49.51
CA MET A 1 10.02 -56.42 -48.27
C MET A 1 11.34 -56.24 -47.56
N GLN A 2 11.40 -55.35 -46.56
CA GLN A 2 12.61 -55.18 -45.75
C GLN A 2 12.21 -55.11 -44.28
N THR A 3 12.94 -55.90 -43.50
CA THR A 3 12.67 -56.33 -42.14
C THR A 3 12.97 -55.25 -41.10
N ARG A 4 12.07 -55.16 -40.11
CA ARG A 4 12.21 -54.43 -38.85
C ARG A 4 13.38 -54.96 -38.02
N THR A 5 14.16 -54.06 -37.43
CA THR A 5 14.74 -54.23 -36.09
C THR A 5 14.56 -52.94 -35.29
N SER A 6 14.20 -53.14 -34.03
CA SER A 6 13.74 -52.16 -33.04
C SER A 6 14.91 -51.59 -32.26
N ASN A 7 14.97 -50.26 -32.11
CA ASN A 7 15.67 -49.59 -31.01
C ASN A 7 14.73 -48.55 -30.40
N ARG A 8 14.10 -48.91 -29.28
CA ARG A 8 13.45 -47.98 -28.36
C ARG A 8 14.20 -48.01 -27.03
N THR A 9 14.15 -46.85 -26.35
CA THR A 9 14.40 -46.60 -24.92
C THR A 9 15.83 -46.55 -24.40
N VAL A 10 16.51 -45.40 -24.58
CA VAL A 10 17.45 -44.82 -23.58
C VAL A 10 17.29 -43.29 -23.44
N ALA A 11 16.21 -42.67 -23.95
CA ALA A 11 16.02 -41.20 -23.90
C ALA A 11 15.10 -40.71 -22.76
N GLY A 12 14.60 -41.60 -21.90
CA GLY A 12 13.61 -41.26 -20.87
C GLY A 12 14.16 -40.92 -19.47
N LEU A 13 15.45 -41.17 -19.21
CA LEU A 13 16.03 -41.01 -17.87
C LEU A 13 16.93 -39.78 -17.69
N LEU A 14 17.34 -39.10 -18.77
CA LEU A 14 18.16 -37.88 -18.66
C LEU A 14 17.33 -36.58 -18.53
N PHE A 15 16.05 -36.59 -18.93
CA PHE A 15 15.19 -35.40 -18.84
C PHE A 15 14.53 -35.21 -17.47
N ILE A 16 14.55 -36.23 -16.60
CA ILE A 16 14.03 -36.11 -15.23
C ILE A 16 15.10 -35.56 -14.27
N LEU A 17 16.40 -35.71 -14.59
CA LEU A 17 17.48 -35.23 -13.72
C LEU A 17 17.86 -33.74 -13.94
N VAL A 18 17.54 -33.15 -15.09
CA VAL A 18 17.84 -31.74 -15.41
C VAL A 18 16.68 -30.80 -15.04
N ALA A 19 15.45 -31.31 -14.93
CA ALA A 19 14.29 -30.53 -14.48
C ALA A 19 14.27 -30.28 -12.95
N SER A 20 15.05 -31.03 -12.16
CA SER A 20 15.14 -30.87 -10.70
C SER A 20 16.23 -29.90 -10.24
N LEU A 21 16.98 -29.26 -11.15
CA LEU A 21 18.08 -28.33 -10.82
C LEU A 21 17.75 -26.84 -11.04
N LEU A 22 16.51 -26.49 -11.38
CA LEU A 22 16.08 -25.11 -11.68
C LEU A 22 15.13 -24.48 -10.65
N ALA A 23 14.89 -25.12 -9.51
CA ALA A 23 14.14 -24.54 -8.40
C ALA A 23 15.09 -24.30 -7.22
N ILE A 24 15.85 -23.21 -7.26
CA ILE A 24 16.45 -22.65 -6.05
C ILE A 24 15.36 -21.78 -5.42
N PRO A 25 14.74 -22.16 -4.30
CA PRO A 25 13.81 -21.26 -3.61
C PRO A 25 14.61 -20.02 -3.17
N GLN A 26 14.17 -18.80 -3.53
CA GLN A 26 14.82 -17.61 -3.00
C GLN A 26 14.42 -17.52 -1.53
N ALA A 27 15.42 -17.37 -0.68
CA ALA A 27 15.19 -16.99 0.69
C ALA A 27 14.64 -15.55 0.69
N GLU A 28 13.39 -15.40 1.13
CA GLU A 28 12.87 -14.10 1.58
C GLU A 28 13.77 -13.57 2.71
N ALA A 29 13.87 -12.24 2.84
CA ALA A 29 14.35 -11.68 4.09
C ALA A 29 13.42 -12.20 5.19
N ALA A 30 13.96 -12.99 6.11
CA ALA A 30 13.16 -13.61 7.14
C ALA A 30 12.39 -12.52 7.90
N PRO A 31 11.09 -12.71 8.15
CA PRO A 31 10.34 -11.78 8.97
C PRO A 31 11.04 -11.65 10.33
N LEU A 32 10.91 -10.48 10.97
CA LEU A 32 11.30 -10.39 12.37
C LEU A 32 10.31 -11.23 13.17
N VAL A 33 10.83 -12.07 14.06
CA VAL A 33 10.01 -12.95 14.87
C VAL A 33 10.33 -12.77 16.35
N ALA A 34 9.29 -12.69 17.17
CA ALA A 34 9.41 -12.60 18.61
C ALA A 34 8.49 -13.61 19.27
N PRO A 35 8.92 -14.27 20.36
CA PRO A 35 8.03 -15.14 21.12
C PRO A 35 6.94 -14.31 21.78
N SER A 36 5.72 -14.84 21.80
CA SER A 36 4.67 -14.28 22.64
C SER A 36 4.89 -14.72 24.09
N THR A 37 4.79 -13.79 25.03
CA THR A 37 5.00 -14.04 26.47
C THR A 37 3.81 -13.65 27.32
N VAL A 38 2.82 -12.98 26.74
CA VAL A 38 1.60 -12.51 27.41
C VAL A 38 0.46 -13.47 27.10
N TRP A 39 -0.33 -13.80 28.12
CA TRP A 39 -1.51 -14.66 28.02
C TRP A 39 -2.77 -13.82 28.22
N GLY A 40 -3.79 -14.05 27.41
CA GLY A 40 -5.16 -13.66 27.70
C GLY A 40 -5.79 -14.66 28.67
N HIS A 41 -6.67 -14.19 29.56
CA HIS A 41 -7.35 -15.01 30.56
C HIS A 41 -8.85 -14.70 30.55
N THR A 42 -9.67 -15.75 30.42
CA THR A 42 -11.10 -15.69 30.81
C THR A 42 -11.27 -16.17 32.25
N TYR A 43 -11.88 -15.33 33.07
CA TYR A 43 -12.17 -15.62 34.48
C TYR A 43 -13.60 -16.13 34.69
N ALA A 44 -13.74 -17.02 35.67
CA ALA A 44 -15.01 -17.55 36.14
C ALA A 44 -15.75 -16.50 36.97
N ALA A 45 -16.98 -16.17 36.59
CA ALA A 45 -17.90 -15.36 37.39
C ALA A 45 -19.13 -16.15 37.83
N GLU A 46 -19.75 -15.72 38.93
CA GLU A 46 -21.03 -16.27 39.39
C GLU A 46 -22.16 -15.84 38.46
N ALA A 47 -23.19 -16.69 38.31
CA ALA A 47 -24.35 -16.39 37.48
C ALA A 47 -25.11 -15.14 37.97
N SER A 48 -25.33 -14.16 37.09
CA SER A 48 -26.30 -13.08 37.31
C SER A 48 -27.75 -13.56 37.07
N GLU A 49 -28.77 -12.76 37.46
CA GLU A 49 -30.19 -13.11 37.25
C GLU A 49 -30.64 -13.10 35.76
N VAL A 50 -29.71 -12.87 34.82
CA VAL A 50 -30.00 -12.76 33.38
C VAL A 50 -29.80 -14.11 32.71
N LEU A 51 -30.91 -14.79 32.40
CA LEU A 51 -30.92 -15.99 31.58
C LEU A 51 -30.57 -15.65 30.12
N SER A 52 -29.67 -16.45 29.55
CA SER A 52 -29.17 -16.40 28.17
C SER A 52 -30.24 -16.06 27.11
N ILE A 53 -29.89 -15.17 26.17
CA ILE A 53 -30.69 -14.89 24.98
C ILE A 53 -30.31 -15.93 23.91
N PRO A 54 -31.23 -16.81 23.45
CA PRO A 54 -30.91 -17.79 22.42
C PRO A 54 -30.57 -17.09 21.10
N ALA A 55 -29.39 -17.37 20.54
CA ALA A 55 -29.03 -16.94 19.19
C ALA A 55 -29.76 -17.80 18.15
N THR A 56 -30.29 -17.17 17.10
CA THR A 56 -30.75 -17.86 15.88
C THR A 56 -29.54 -18.32 15.08
N GLN A 57 -29.17 -19.59 15.20
CA GLN A 57 -28.08 -20.19 14.42
C GLN A 57 -28.48 -20.26 12.93
N SER A 58 -27.66 -19.73 12.03
CA SER A 58 -27.83 -19.92 10.59
C SER A 58 -27.16 -21.24 10.17
N VAL A 59 -27.95 -22.14 9.58
CA VAL A 59 -27.60 -23.58 9.43
C VAL A 59 -26.63 -23.86 8.26
N ASN A 60 -26.09 -22.86 7.55
CA ASN A 60 -25.14 -23.09 6.44
C ASN A 60 -24.14 -21.92 6.29
N LEU A 61 -23.12 -21.87 7.14
CA LEU A 61 -22.00 -20.92 6.98
C LEU A 61 -20.87 -21.59 6.19
N GLU A 62 -20.49 -20.98 5.06
CA GLU A 62 -19.34 -21.40 4.27
C GLU A 62 -18.03 -21.14 5.04
N LYS A 63 -17.20 -22.17 5.20
CA LYS A 63 -15.90 -22.05 5.90
C LYS A 63 -14.91 -21.25 5.04
N ARG A 64 -14.29 -20.24 5.62
CA ARG A 64 -13.30 -19.33 5.01
C ARG A 64 -11.86 -19.62 5.41
N SER A 65 -11.66 -20.40 6.46
CA SER A 65 -10.33 -20.86 6.90
C SER A 65 -10.38 -22.29 7.42
N LYS A 66 -9.19 -22.88 7.59
CA LYS A 66 -9.00 -24.22 8.11
C LYS A 66 -8.21 -24.16 9.41
N PHE A 67 -8.81 -24.59 10.50
CA PHE A 67 -8.11 -24.79 11.78
C PHE A 67 -7.73 -26.27 11.93
N VAL A 68 -6.56 -26.52 12.52
CA VAL A 68 -6.06 -27.87 12.83
C VAL A 68 -5.67 -27.89 14.29
N VAL A 69 -6.34 -28.73 15.10
CA VAL A 69 -6.09 -28.79 16.54
C VAL A 69 -5.27 -30.00 16.90
N ASN A 70 -4.26 -29.76 17.71
CA ASN A 70 -3.54 -30.77 18.46
C ASN A 70 -4.04 -30.79 19.91
N TYR A 71 -4.81 -31.82 20.26
CA TYR A 71 -5.39 -31.98 21.58
C TYR A 71 -4.46 -32.70 22.54
N LYS A 72 -4.15 -32.07 23.68
CA LYS A 72 -3.38 -32.68 24.77
C LYS A 72 -4.28 -32.93 25.98
N ASN A 73 -4.48 -34.20 26.32
CA ASN A 73 -5.26 -34.67 27.49
C ASN A 73 -6.77 -34.33 27.50
N PHE A 74 -7.35 -33.92 26.36
CA PHE A 74 -8.79 -33.61 26.30
C PHE A 74 -9.66 -34.88 26.36
N PRO A 75 -10.74 -34.88 27.17
CA PRO A 75 -11.79 -35.88 27.06
C PRO A 75 -12.60 -35.69 25.76
N ASP A 76 -13.24 -36.75 25.27
CA ASP A 76 -13.88 -36.72 23.94
C ASP A 76 -15.07 -35.75 23.86
N TRP A 77 -15.85 -35.59 24.93
CA TRP A 77 -16.95 -34.62 24.98
C TRP A 77 -16.43 -33.18 24.80
N ALA A 78 -15.26 -32.87 25.38
CA ALA A 78 -14.65 -31.55 25.30
C ALA A 78 -14.10 -31.26 23.90
N LYS A 79 -13.54 -32.27 23.21
CA LYS A 79 -13.10 -32.12 21.81
C LYS A 79 -14.25 -31.70 20.89
N ASN A 80 -15.45 -32.23 21.11
CA ASN A 80 -16.64 -31.86 20.33
C ASN A 80 -17.03 -30.38 20.55
N GLN A 81 -16.97 -29.89 21.78
CA GLN A 81 -17.23 -28.48 22.11
C GLN A 81 -16.17 -27.55 21.51
N VAL A 82 -14.90 -27.94 21.56
CA VAL A 82 -13.81 -27.21 20.90
C VAL A 82 -14.02 -27.15 19.39
N GLN A 83 -14.40 -28.27 18.75
CA GLN A 83 -14.65 -28.31 17.32
C GLN A 83 -15.81 -27.38 16.91
N ALA A 84 -16.86 -27.28 17.75
CA ALA A 84 -17.95 -26.35 17.51
C ALA A 84 -17.50 -24.89 17.54
N ALA A 85 -16.64 -24.50 18.49
CA ALA A 85 -16.04 -23.16 18.55
C ALA A 85 -15.17 -22.87 17.31
N ILE A 86 -14.42 -23.87 16.85
CA ILE A 86 -13.59 -23.76 15.64
C ILE A 86 -14.43 -23.59 14.39
N ASP A 87 -15.53 -24.33 14.25
CA ASP A 87 -16.39 -24.21 13.08
C ASP A 87 -16.98 -22.80 12.95
N LEU A 88 -17.28 -22.15 14.09
CA LEU A 88 -17.71 -20.74 14.12
C LEU A 88 -16.59 -19.78 13.69
N TRP A 89 -15.36 -19.95 14.19
CA TRP A 89 -14.23 -19.12 13.77
C TRP A 89 -13.84 -19.36 12.32
N ALA A 90 -13.90 -20.60 11.84
CA ALA A 90 -13.61 -20.96 10.45
C ALA A 90 -14.53 -20.26 9.46
N ALA A 91 -15.78 -19.96 9.83
CA ALA A 91 -16.70 -19.18 9.02
C ALA A 91 -16.45 -17.67 9.06
N ASN A 92 -15.77 -17.17 10.10
CA ASN A 92 -15.70 -15.74 10.41
C ASN A 92 -14.29 -15.13 10.28
N PHE A 93 -13.24 -15.95 10.21
CA PHE A 93 -11.87 -15.51 10.00
C PHE A 93 -11.35 -16.01 8.65
N ASP A 94 -11.00 -15.09 7.76
CA ASP A 94 -10.51 -15.42 6.41
C ASP A 94 -9.01 -15.68 6.42
N SER A 95 -8.59 -16.89 6.01
CA SER A 95 -7.18 -17.25 5.91
C SER A 95 -6.98 -18.37 4.89
N LYS A 96 -6.05 -18.16 3.96
CA LYS A 96 -5.60 -19.19 3.01
C LYS A 96 -4.63 -20.19 3.65
N ALA A 97 -3.87 -19.75 4.65
CA ALA A 97 -3.00 -20.60 5.44
C ALA A 97 -3.84 -21.35 6.50
N PRO A 98 -3.57 -22.65 6.75
CA PRO A 98 -4.11 -23.34 7.92
C PRO A 98 -3.70 -22.62 9.21
N ILE A 99 -4.56 -22.71 10.24
CA ILE A 99 -4.29 -22.16 11.58
C ILE A 99 -4.16 -23.34 12.53
N ASN A 100 -2.93 -23.61 12.96
CA ASN A 100 -2.60 -24.70 13.86
C ASN A 100 -2.79 -24.26 15.31
N VAL A 101 -3.50 -25.07 16.09
CA VAL A 101 -3.87 -24.78 17.48
C VAL A 101 -3.35 -25.88 18.39
N ASP A 102 -2.50 -25.54 19.35
CA ASP A 102 -2.08 -26.43 20.42
C ASP A 102 -2.96 -26.20 21.65
N ALA A 103 -3.90 -27.13 21.89
CA ALA A 103 -4.86 -27.03 22.99
C ALA A 103 -4.53 -28.04 24.10
N THR A 104 -4.37 -27.56 25.34
CA THR A 104 -4.06 -28.39 26.50
C THR A 104 -5.18 -28.38 27.53
N TRP A 105 -5.64 -29.57 27.93
CA TRP A 105 -6.56 -29.77 29.04
C TRP A 105 -5.77 -30.12 30.31
N GLY A 106 -5.80 -29.26 31.32
CA GLY A 106 -5.03 -29.47 32.53
C GLY A 106 -5.34 -28.48 33.64
N ARG A 107 -4.73 -28.67 34.80
CA ARG A 107 -4.93 -27.77 35.95
C ARG A 107 -4.37 -26.39 35.66
N SER A 108 -5.16 -25.35 35.94
CA SER A 108 -4.69 -23.97 35.89
C SER A 108 -3.89 -23.61 37.15
N SER A 109 -3.03 -22.59 37.06
CA SER A 109 -2.31 -22.02 38.20
C SER A 109 -3.21 -21.24 39.17
N ALA A 110 -4.40 -20.84 38.71
CA ALA A 110 -5.41 -20.16 39.52
C ALA A 110 -6.79 -20.80 39.26
N ALA A 111 -7.56 -21.02 40.33
CA ALA A 111 -8.81 -21.79 40.28
C ALA A 111 -9.94 -21.05 39.52
N ASP A 112 -9.86 -19.73 39.46
CA ASP A 112 -10.81 -18.82 38.82
C ASP A 112 -10.54 -18.62 37.32
N ILE A 113 -9.42 -19.10 36.78
CA ILE A 113 -9.17 -19.04 35.34
C ILE A 113 -9.83 -20.24 34.66
N LEU A 114 -10.77 -19.98 33.73
CA LEU A 114 -11.43 -21.01 32.93
C LEU A 114 -10.56 -21.44 31.74
N GLY A 115 -9.97 -20.45 31.08
CA GLY A 115 -9.16 -20.60 29.89
C GLY A 115 -8.03 -19.57 29.85
N SER A 116 -7.02 -19.87 29.05
CA SER A 116 -6.02 -18.89 28.68
C SER A 116 -5.44 -19.18 27.30
N ALA A 117 -5.09 -18.12 26.58
CA ALA A 117 -4.57 -18.25 25.23
C ALA A 117 -3.58 -17.16 24.88
N ARG A 118 -2.75 -17.49 23.90
CA ARG A 118 -1.87 -16.52 23.25
C ARG A 118 -1.57 -16.97 21.82
N PRO A 119 -1.15 -16.04 20.96
CA PRO A 119 -0.37 -16.41 19.78
C PRO A 119 0.90 -17.14 20.23
N ASP A 120 1.44 -18.06 19.43
CA ASP A 120 2.77 -18.61 19.75
C ASP A 120 3.85 -17.53 19.60
N ARG A 121 3.82 -16.81 18.46
CA ARG A 121 4.79 -15.79 18.09
C ARG A 121 4.13 -14.55 17.49
N TYR A 122 4.92 -13.50 17.37
CA TYR A 122 4.61 -12.31 16.62
C TYR A 122 5.58 -12.13 15.45
N TYR A 123 5.07 -11.62 14.34
CA TYR A 123 5.82 -11.35 13.11
C TYR A 123 5.76 -9.88 12.73
N ALA A 124 6.89 -9.32 12.31
CA ALA A 124 6.96 -7.97 11.75
C ALA A 124 7.77 -7.97 10.44
N LYS A 125 7.55 -6.95 9.60
CA LYS A 125 8.25 -6.77 8.31
C LYS A 125 8.13 -7.97 7.35
N PHE A 126 7.01 -8.69 7.40
CA PHE A 126 6.68 -9.71 6.40
C PHE A 126 5.98 -9.09 5.19
N SER A 127 6.00 -9.79 4.06
CA SER A 127 5.34 -9.32 2.83
C SER A 127 3.83 -9.16 3.05
N GLY A 128 3.29 -8.00 2.68
CA GLY A 128 1.87 -7.67 2.84
C GLY A 128 1.48 -7.11 4.21
N ALA A 129 2.40 -6.97 5.17
CA ALA A 129 2.10 -6.34 6.46
C ALA A 129 1.57 -4.89 6.29
N PRO A 130 0.39 -4.54 6.82
CA PRO A 130 -0.19 -3.20 6.70
C PRO A 130 0.68 -2.08 7.28
N ASP A 131 1.40 -2.37 8.36
CA ASP A 131 2.39 -1.48 8.96
C ASP A 131 3.64 -2.26 9.38
N ASN A 132 4.76 -1.99 8.70
CA ASN A 132 6.04 -2.66 8.95
C ASN A 132 6.69 -2.30 10.30
N SER A 133 6.13 -1.37 11.07
CA SER A 133 6.58 -1.06 12.44
C SER A 133 5.88 -1.86 13.54
N LEU A 134 4.78 -2.57 13.21
CA LEU A 134 3.97 -3.32 14.17
C LEU A 134 4.21 -4.83 14.10
N TRP A 135 3.84 -5.51 15.18
CA TRP A 135 4.00 -6.95 15.38
C TRP A 135 2.66 -7.68 15.31
N TYR A 136 2.52 -8.65 14.43
CA TYR A 136 1.26 -9.33 14.13
C TYR A 136 1.26 -10.73 14.72
N ALA A 137 0.18 -11.11 15.41
CA ALA A 137 -0.01 -12.47 15.93
C ALA A 137 0.14 -13.49 14.80
N SER A 138 0.71 -14.67 15.10
CA SER A 138 1.06 -15.70 14.11
C SER A 138 -0.07 -15.98 13.10
N ALA A 139 -1.29 -16.28 13.58
CA ALA A 139 -2.44 -16.53 12.72
C ALA A 139 -2.83 -15.32 11.85
N LEU A 140 -2.77 -14.11 12.41
CA LEU A 140 -3.09 -12.88 11.69
C LEU A 140 -2.03 -12.57 10.61
N ALA A 141 -0.75 -12.76 10.95
CA ALA A 141 0.35 -12.59 10.02
C ALA A 141 0.22 -13.57 8.84
N ASN A 142 -0.04 -14.84 9.11
CA ASN A 142 -0.25 -15.87 8.08
C ASN A 142 -1.47 -15.54 7.19
N ALA A 143 -2.56 -15.08 7.79
CA ALA A 143 -3.76 -14.68 7.06
C ALA A 143 -3.52 -13.49 6.11
N ILE A 144 -2.74 -12.49 6.55
CA ILE A 144 -2.37 -11.32 5.75
C ILE A 144 -1.36 -11.70 4.66
N ALA A 145 -0.34 -12.49 4.99
CA ALA A 145 0.68 -12.95 4.05
C ALA A 145 0.13 -13.93 2.99
N GLY A 146 -1.01 -14.56 3.27
CA GLY A 146 -1.64 -15.56 2.41
C GLY A 146 -0.90 -16.90 2.40
N LYS A 147 0.05 -17.10 3.31
CA LYS A 147 0.86 -18.32 3.48
C LYS A 147 1.30 -18.46 4.93
N ASP A 148 1.71 -19.67 5.29
CA ASP A 148 2.29 -19.97 6.60
C ASP A 148 3.74 -19.45 6.67
N LEU A 149 4.03 -18.62 7.68
CA LEU A 149 5.35 -18.02 7.91
C LEU A 149 6.25 -18.88 8.81
N ASP A 150 5.71 -19.90 9.49
CA ASP A 150 6.45 -20.80 10.40
C ASP A 150 5.81 -22.19 10.43
N LEU A 151 6.27 -23.05 9.51
CA LEU A 151 5.71 -24.40 9.33
C LEU A 151 5.95 -25.35 10.52
N ASP A 152 6.81 -24.98 11.47
CA ASP A 152 7.25 -25.87 12.55
C ASP A 152 6.46 -25.64 13.85
N ASN A 153 5.83 -24.48 14.01
CA ASN A 153 5.17 -24.07 15.26
C ASN A 153 3.67 -23.82 15.06
N PRO A 154 2.84 -24.04 16.09
CA PRO A 154 1.42 -23.69 16.00
C PRO A 154 1.22 -22.17 15.99
N GLU A 155 0.15 -21.67 15.38
CA GLU A 155 -0.18 -20.25 15.46
C GLU A 155 -0.73 -19.85 16.83
N ILE A 156 -1.48 -20.76 17.48
CA ILE A 156 -2.25 -20.48 18.70
C ILE A 156 -1.93 -21.53 19.76
N ILE A 157 -1.73 -21.07 21.00
CA ILE A 157 -1.59 -21.93 22.17
C ILE A 157 -2.75 -21.64 23.13
N ILE A 158 -3.46 -22.69 23.55
CA ILE A 158 -4.60 -22.60 24.48
C ILE A 158 -4.40 -23.57 25.64
N GLN A 159 -4.74 -23.13 26.85
CA GLN A 159 -4.84 -23.95 28.05
C GLN A 159 -6.23 -23.81 28.64
N ILE A 160 -6.90 -24.94 28.87
CA ILE A 160 -8.23 -25.03 29.46
C ILE A 160 -8.12 -25.69 30.83
N ASN A 161 -8.75 -25.07 31.83
CA ASN A 161 -8.74 -25.55 33.20
C ASN A 161 -9.60 -26.81 33.38
N SER A 162 -8.96 -27.95 33.59
CA SER A 162 -9.64 -29.23 33.76
C SER A 162 -10.48 -29.35 35.03
N GLU A 163 -10.33 -28.43 35.99
CA GLU A 163 -11.01 -28.47 37.30
C GLU A 163 -12.19 -27.52 37.41
N ALA A 164 -12.50 -26.73 36.38
CA ALA A 164 -13.69 -25.91 36.38
C ALA A 164 -14.97 -26.76 36.30
N GLU A 165 -16.07 -26.21 36.80
CA GLU A 165 -17.40 -26.84 36.77
C GLU A 165 -17.97 -26.75 35.35
N TRP A 166 -17.63 -27.69 34.47
CA TRP A 166 -18.02 -27.66 33.05
C TRP A 166 -19.42 -28.22 32.80
N ASP A 167 -20.13 -27.68 31.81
CA ASP A 167 -21.33 -28.32 31.23
C ASP A 167 -20.92 -29.59 30.45
N LEU A 168 -21.19 -30.74 31.05
CA LEU A 168 -20.80 -32.05 30.51
C LEU A 168 -21.86 -32.67 29.58
N ASP A 169 -23.10 -32.17 29.59
CA ASP A 169 -24.20 -32.79 28.83
C ASP A 169 -24.16 -32.43 27.34
N GLY A 170 -23.46 -31.34 27.01
CA GLY A 170 -23.21 -30.88 25.65
C GLY A 170 -24.45 -30.36 24.93
N LEU A 171 -25.53 -30.08 25.65
CA LEU A 171 -26.78 -29.54 25.12
C LEU A 171 -26.75 -28.01 24.96
N GLY A 172 -25.67 -27.37 25.41
CA GLY A 172 -25.48 -25.92 25.37
C GLY A 172 -26.45 -25.20 26.30
N LYS A 173 -26.73 -25.80 27.45
CA LYS A 173 -27.66 -25.29 28.47
C LYS A 173 -27.06 -25.49 29.88
N PRO A 174 -25.88 -24.93 30.16
CA PRO A 174 -25.28 -24.96 31.48
C PRO A 174 -26.27 -24.51 32.55
N THR A 175 -26.26 -25.16 33.71
CA THR A 175 -26.93 -24.63 34.89
C THR A 175 -26.21 -23.37 35.39
N ARG A 176 -26.82 -22.66 36.35
CA ARG A 176 -26.22 -21.50 37.04
C ARG A 176 -24.93 -21.79 37.83
N TYR A 177 -24.43 -23.03 37.77
CA TYR A 177 -23.21 -23.50 38.44
C TYR A 177 -22.20 -24.08 37.45
N GLU A 178 -22.53 -24.14 36.16
CA GLU A 178 -21.71 -24.76 35.12
C GLU A 178 -21.28 -23.72 34.07
N TYR A 179 -20.12 -23.96 33.47
CA TYR A 179 -19.54 -23.11 32.43
C TYR A 179 -19.59 -23.80 31.06
N ASP A 180 -19.92 -23.05 30.00
CA ASP A 180 -19.94 -23.57 28.63
C ASP A 180 -18.52 -23.57 28.02
N LEU A 181 -17.95 -24.76 27.84
CA LEU A 181 -16.60 -24.92 27.30
C LEU A 181 -16.46 -24.35 25.89
N LYS A 182 -17.49 -24.47 25.04
CA LYS A 182 -17.47 -23.93 23.68
C LYS A 182 -17.30 -22.42 23.73
N SER A 183 -18.01 -21.72 24.62
CA SER A 183 -17.91 -20.27 24.82
C SER A 183 -16.52 -19.84 25.30
N VAL A 184 -15.93 -20.56 26.26
CA VAL A 184 -14.55 -20.32 26.69
C VAL A 184 -13.58 -20.54 25.53
N MET A 185 -13.63 -21.67 24.84
CA MET A 185 -12.73 -21.95 23.72
C MET A 185 -12.86 -20.91 22.61
N PHE A 186 -14.08 -20.45 22.38
CA PHE A 186 -14.40 -19.46 21.38
C PHE A 186 -13.79 -18.08 21.69
N HIS A 187 -13.83 -17.67 22.95
CA HIS A 187 -13.13 -16.49 23.47
C HIS A 187 -11.61 -16.64 23.34
N GLU A 188 -11.06 -17.77 23.79
CA GLU A 188 -9.61 -18.02 23.82
C GLU A 188 -8.99 -18.03 22.40
N LEU A 189 -9.73 -18.52 21.41
CA LEU A 189 -9.31 -18.44 20.01
C LEU A 189 -9.16 -16.98 19.54
N ALA A 190 -9.98 -16.04 20.01
CA ALA A 190 -9.87 -14.63 19.65
C ALA A 190 -8.52 -14.02 20.06
N HIS A 191 -8.06 -14.32 21.27
CA HIS A 191 -6.73 -13.90 21.75
C HIS A 191 -5.61 -14.47 20.86
N GLY A 192 -5.68 -15.75 20.53
CA GLY A 192 -4.74 -16.40 19.61
C GLY A 192 -4.71 -15.76 18.21
N LEU A 193 -5.87 -15.29 17.73
CA LEU A 193 -6.01 -14.60 16.45
C LEU A 193 -5.53 -13.14 16.47
N GLY A 194 -5.16 -12.60 17.63
CA GLY A 194 -4.58 -11.26 17.78
C GLY A 194 -5.44 -10.24 18.55
N PHE A 195 -6.53 -10.66 19.19
CA PHE A 195 -7.28 -9.83 20.14
C PHE A 195 -6.53 -9.80 21.49
N LEU A 196 -5.33 -9.24 21.55
CA LEU A 196 -4.50 -9.26 22.76
C LEU A 196 -3.50 -8.11 22.73
N SER A 197 -3.34 -7.41 23.85
CA SER A 197 -2.26 -6.43 24.03
C SER A 197 -0.97 -7.14 24.45
N THR A 198 0.19 -6.67 23.98
CA THR A 198 1.51 -7.14 24.46
C THR A 198 2.02 -6.33 25.65
N SER A 199 1.20 -5.43 26.20
CA SER A 199 1.58 -4.58 27.32
C SER A 199 1.79 -5.39 28.61
N SER A 200 2.66 -4.88 29.48
CA SER A 200 2.84 -5.40 30.85
C SER A 200 2.91 -4.26 31.85
N TYR A 201 2.51 -4.55 33.09
CA TYR A 201 2.45 -3.59 34.20
C TYR A 201 3.29 -4.11 35.37
N LEU A 202 4.39 -3.44 35.68
CA LEU A 202 5.38 -3.92 36.64
C LEU A 202 5.77 -2.82 37.64
N PHE A 203 6.06 -3.22 38.88
CA PHE A 203 6.59 -2.30 39.88
C PHE A 203 8.10 -2.07 39.67
N ASP A 204 8.48 -0.89 39.21
CA ASP A 204 9.87 -0.48 39.08
C ASP A 204 10.44 -0.10 40.45
N ARG A 205 11.20 -1.02 41.06
CA ARG A 205 11.84 -0.83 42.37
C ARG A 205 12.82 0.34 42.39
N THR A 206 13.39 0.72 41.25
CA THR A 206 14.36 1.83 41.18
C THR A 206 13.67 3.19 41.20
N LYS A 207 12.45 3.26 40.67
CA LYS A 207 11.62 4.48 40.63
C LYS A 207 10.56 4.53 41.73
N GLY A 208 10.32 3.41 42.42
CA GLY A 208 9.32 3.31 43.50
C GLY A 208 7.88 3.47 43.01
N GLN A 209 7.61 3.12 41.75
CA GLN A 209 6.30 3.29 41.11
C GLN A 209 6.04 2.18 40.08
N TYR A 210 4.77 1.94 39.77
CA TYR A 210 4.40 1.07 38.66
C TYR A 210 4.67 1.74 37.31
N VAL A 211 5.16 0.96 36.35
CA VAL A 211 5.41 1.38 34.97
C VAL A 211 4.74 0.40 34.02
N GLY A 212 4.28 0.92 32.89
CA GLY A 212 3.84 0.11 31.77
C GLY A 212 5.01 -0.13 30.82
N ILE A 213 5.01 -1.30 30.17
CA ILE A 213 6.00 -1.71 29.17
C ILE A 213 5.25 -2.22 27.94
N LEU A 214 5.63 -1.71 26.78
CA LEU A 214 5.15 -2.09 25.46
C LEU A 214 6.29 -1.92 24.45
N GLU A 215 7.08 -2.98 24.21
CA GLU A 215 8.26 -2.93 23.32
C GLU A 215 7.97 -3.40 21.89
N GLN A 216 6.92 -4.20 21.72
CA GLN A 216 6.53 -4.82 20.45
C GLN A 216 5.04 -4.56 20.22
N PRO A 217 4.66 -3.30 19.95
CA PRO A 217 3.27 -2.95 19.78
C PRO A 217 2.66 -3.71 18.60
N THR A 218 1.49 -4.27 18.85
CA THR A 218 0.68 -4.95 17.85
C THR A 218 -0.31 -3.96 17.22
N PRO A 219 -1.01 -4.35 16.13
CA PRO A 219 -2.16 -3.57 15.67
C PRO A 219 -3.21 -3.35 16.76
N PHE A 220 -3.39 -4.31 17.67
CA PHE A 220 -4.31 -4.16 18.80
C PHE A 220 -3.90 -2.95 19.65
N ASP A 221 -2.64 -2.90 20.08
CA ASP A 221 -2.11 -1.79 20.88
C ASP A 221 -2.17 -0.44 20.14
N ALA A 222 -1.95 -0.45 18.83
CA ALA A 222 -1.98 0.76 18.01
C ALA A 222 -3.40 1.32 17.82
N TYR A 223 -4.44 0.50 17.92
CA TYR A 223 -5.84 0.95 17.87
C TYR A 223 -6.37 1.42 19.24
N LEU A 224 -5.70 1.09 20.34
CA LEU A 224 -6.05 1.59 21.66
C LEU A 224 -5.67 3.06 21.82
N GLN A 225 -6.60 3.86 22.34
CA GLN A 225 -6.40 5.28 22.59
C GLN A 225 -6.71 5.64 24.04
N THR A 226 -5.88 6.54 24.58
CA THR A 226 -6.18 7.24 25.83
C THR A 226 -7.32 8.23 25.62
N GLN A 227 -7.87 8.74 26.73
CA GLN A 227 -8.94 9.75 26.70
C GLN A 227 -8.58 11.00 25.89
N ASP A 228 -7.29 11.37 25.87
CA ASP A 228 -6.78 12.53 25.14
C ASP A 228 -6.52 12.23 23.64
N GLY A 229 -6.80 11.01 23.19
CA GLY A 229 -6.68 10.56 21.80
C GLY A 229 -5.29 10.09 21.37
N ASN A 230 -4.32 10.05 22.29
CA ASN A 230 -3.01 9.46 22.03
C ASN A 230 -3.14 7.93 21.88
N ARG A 231 -2.34 7.33 20.99
CA ARG A 231 -2.28 5.87 20.88
C ARG A 231 -1.49 5.29 22.03
N LEU A 232 -1.91 4.12 22.50
CA LEU A 232 -1.15 3.38 23.50
C LEU A 232 0.25 3.04 22.98
N ALA A 233 0.36 2.62 21.71
CA ALA A 233 1.61 2.29 21.03
C ALA A 233 2.60 3.46 20.87
N ASP A 234 2.15 4.71 20.99
CA ASP A 234 3.02 5.90 20.86
C ASP A 234 3.52 6.42 22.21
N LEU A 235 3.00 5.89 23.32
CA LEU A 235 3.45 6.28 24.65
C LEU A 235 4.88 5.75 24.90
N PRO A 236 5.74 6.51 25.61
CA PRO A 236 7.07 6.03 25.96
C PRO A 236 7.01 4.69 26.71
N SER A 237 7.96 3.81 26.45
CA SER A 237 8.06 2.50 27.09
C SER A 237 9.53 2.19 27.45
N PRO A 238 9.85 1.70 28.65
CA PRO A 238 8.96 1.58 29.81
C PRO A 238 8.70 2.96 30.47
N SER A 239 7.46 3.26 30.86
CA SER A 239 7.13 4.56 31.47
C SER A 239 5.99 4.54 32.49
N PHE A 240 5.94 5.57 33.33
CA PHE A 240 4.85 5.77 34.29
C PHE A 240 3.56 6.16 33.56
N GLU A 241 3.67 6.99 32.52
CA GLU A 241 2.56 7.48 31.70
C GLU A 241 1.85 6.31 31.01
N LEU A 242 2.59 5.36 30.44
CA LEU A 242 2.03 4.13 29.92
C LEU A 242 1.37 3.32 31.05
N GLY A 243 2.02 3.19 32.21
CA GLY A 243 1.43 2.52 33.38
C GLY A 243 0.10 3.12 33.82
N GLN A 244 -0.03 4.45 33.81
CA GLN A 244 -1.30 5.13 34.07
C GLN A 244 -2.34 4.83 32.99
N ALA A 245 -1.94 4.80 31.71
CA ALA A 245 -2.86 4.48 30.61
C ALA A 245 -3.43 3.06 30.75
N LEU A 246 -2.62 2.08 31.20
CA LEU A 246 -3.05 0.68 31.38
C LEU A 246 -4.08 0.48 32.51
N THR A 247 -4.21 1.45 33.43
CA THR A 247 -5.15 1.39 34.58
C THR A 247 -6.17 2.53 34.56
N ASN A 248 -6.44 3.11 33.39
CA ASN A 248 -7.42 4.17 33.19
C ASN A 248 -8.18 3.94 31.88
N LYS A 249 -9.22 4.76 31.68
CA LYS A 249 -10.09 4.67 30.50
C LYS A 249 -9.30 4.58 29.18
N LEU A 250 -9.45 3.45 28.49
CA LEU A 250 -8.98 3.21 27.14
C LEU A 250 -10.15 2.93 26.21
N VAL A 251 -10.03 3.37 24.96
CA VAL A 251 -11.05 3.17 23.93
C VAL A 251 -10.44 2.65 22.64
N TRP A 252 -11.21 1.89 21.87
CA TRP A 252 -10.80 1.41 20.55
C TRP A 252 -11.07 2.46 19.46
N SER A 253 -10.12 2.67 18.54
CA SER A 253 -10.19 3.71 17.52
C SER A 253 -10.39 3.23 16.08
N GLY A 254 -10.55 1.92 15.87
CA GLY A 254 -10.80 1.34 14.55
C GLY A 254 -12.20 1.68 14.01
N ALA A 255 -12.26 2.02 12.73
CA ALA A 255 -13.46 2.57 12.10
C ALA A 255 -14.57 1.53 11.97
N GLU A 256 -14.22 0.25 11.75
CA GLU A 256 -15.18 -0.83 11.63
C GLU A 256 -15.87 -1.06 12.98
N ALA A 257 -15.10 -1.15 14.07
CA ALA A 257 -15.66 -1.38 15.40
C ALA A 257 -16.46 -0.19 15.93
N ILE A 258 -16.05 1.04 15.62
CA ILE A 258 -16.84 2.24 15.90
C ILE A 258 -18.21 2.15 15.19
N ALA A 259 -18.24 1.77 13.92
CA ALA A 259 -19.50 1.61 13.19
C ALA A 259 -20.37 0.50 13.78
N ALA A 260 -19.77 -0.64 14.16
CA ALA A 260 -20.46 -1.75 14.81
C ALA A 260 -21.02 -1.38 16.20
N ASN A 261 -20.40 -0.42 16.88
CA ASN A 261 -20.81 0.10 18.18
C ASN A 261 -21.56 1.44 18.06
N ASN A 262 -22.48 1.55 17.09
CA ASN A 262 -23.38 2.70 16.91
C ASN A 262 -22.68 4.06 16.76
N GLY A 263 -21.47 4.09 16.19
CA GLY A 263 -20.67 5.31 16.02
C GLY A 263 -19.87 5.72 17.26
N GLU A 264 -19.91 4.95 18.34
CA GLU A 264 -19.14 5.19 19.56
C GLU A 264 -17.91 4.29 19.62
N LYS A 265 -16.80 4.82 20.14
CA LYS A 265 -15.58 4.03 20.35
C LYS A 265 -15.83 2.95 21.42
N PRO A 266 -15.62 1.66 21.11
CA PRO A 266 -15.73 0.60 22.12
C PRO A 266 -14.85 0.87 23.34
N LEU A 267 -15.40 0.68 24.53
CA LEU A 267 -14.66 0.83 25.79
C LEU A 267 -13.84 -0.43 26.07
N ILE A 268 -12.60 -0.25 26.49
CA ILE A 268 -11.65 -1.33 26.75
C ILE A 268 -11.50 -1.52 28.25
N TYR A 269 -11.44 -2.78 28.68
CA TYR A 269 -11.30 -3.14 30.09
C TYR A 269 -9.92 -2.72 30.61
N ALA A 270 -9.89 -1.60 31.32
CA ALA A 270 -8.69 -1.05 31.95
C ALA A 270 -9.02 -0.60 33.38
N PRO A 271 -9.30 -1.56 34.29
CA PRO A 271 -9.63 -1.28 35.68
C PRO A 271 -8.52 -0.51 36.41
N SER A 272 -8.87 0.16 37.51
CA SER A 272 -7.91 0.91 38.32
C SER A 272 -6.86 0.01 38.99
N ASN A 273 -7.22 -1.25 39.25
CA ASN A 273 -6.30 -2.31 39.65
C ASN A 273 -5.99 -3.12 38.39
N TYR A 274 -4.72 -3.22 38.01
CA TYR A 274 -4.35 -3.97 36.81
C TYR A 274 -4.51 -5.48 37.06
N ASP A 275 -5.31 -6.13 36.23
CA ASP A 275 -5.58 -7.56 36.26
C ASP A 275 -4.74 -8.25 35.18
N ALA A 276 -3.75 -9.03 35.63
CA ALA A 276 -2.82 -9.69 34.75
C ALA A 276 -3.56 -10.66 33.81
N GLY A 277 -3.35 -10.49 32.50
CA GLY A 277 -3.99 -11.30 31.46
C GLY A 277 -5.38 -10.85 31.03
N SER A 278 -5.99 -9.88 31.71
CA SER A 278 -7.27 -9.30 31.29
C SER A 278 -7.21 -7.82 30.96
N SER A 279 -6.53 -7.01 31.77
CA SER A 279 -6.41 -5.57 31.54
C SER A 279 -5.85 -5.30 30.14
N VAL A 280 -6.52 -4.37 29.46
CA VAL A 280 -6.13 -3.85 28.14
C VAL A 280 -6.27 -4.88 27.01
N SER A 281 -6.84 -6.06 27.27
CA SER A 281 -7.02 -7.13 26.28
C SER A 281 -8.47 -7.60 26.13
N HIS A 282 -9.42 -6.86 26.71
CA HIS A 282 -10.85 -7.17 26.71
C HIS A 282 -11.71 -5.93 26.46
N LEU A 283 -12.95 -6.15 26.02
CA LEU A 283 -14.00 -5.15 26.11
C LEU A 283 -14.37 -4.91 27.58
N ASP A 284 -14.77 -3.69 27.90
CA ASP A 284 -15.13 -3.32 29.28
C ASP A 284 -16.32 -4.14 29.80
N GLU A 285 -16.06 -4.93 30.85
CA GLU A 285 -17.04 -5.79 31.53
C GLU A 285 -18.35 -5.06 31.83
N LYS A 286 -18.27 -3.91 32.52
CA LYS A 286 -19.46 -3.18 32.98
C LYS A 286 -20.33 -2.70 31.81
N THR A 287 -19.70 -2.37 30.69
CA THR A 287 -20.37 -1.86 29.49
C THR A 287 -20.97 -2.99 28.66
N PHE A 288 -20.27 -4.12 28.53
CA PHE A 288 -20.59 -5.13 27.53
C PHE A 288 -21.12 -6.46 28.08
N ALA A 289 -21.00 -6.77 29.38
CA ALA A 289 -21.47 -8.06 29.93
C ALA A 289 -22.96 -8.33 29.64
N ASN A 290 -23.80 -7.29 29.71
CA ASN A 290 -25.24 -7.40 29.45
C ASN A 290 -25.63 -7.10 27.99
N SER A 291 -24.67 -7.06 27.07
CA SER A 291 -24.91 -6.72 25.66
C SER A 291 -25.28 -7.92 24.79
N GLY A 292 -25.43 -9.11 25.40
CA GLY A 292 -25.70 -10.36 24.70
C GLY A 292 -24.49 -10.79 23.88
N ILE A 293 -24.65 -10.88 22.56
CA ILE A 293 -23.61 -11.41 21.66
C ILE A 293 -22.29 -10.60 21.64
N ASN A 294 -22.29 -9.34 22.10
CA ASN A 294 -21.06 -8.53 22.19
C ASN A 294 -20.31 -8.73 23.52
N ALA A 295 -20.82 -9.56 24.44
CA ALA A 295 -20.14 -9.89 25.70
C ALA A 295 -19.00 -10.90 25.52
N VAL A 296 -18.86 -11.54 24.35
CA VAL A 296 -17.87 -12.63 24.13
C VAL A 296 -16.46 -12.27 24.60
N MET A 297 -15.99 -11.03 24.39
CA MET A 297 -14.65 -10.59 24.81
C MET A 297 -14.65 -9.69 26.05
N THR A 298 -15.62 -9.84 26.95
CA THR A 298 -15.47 -9.34 28.33
C THR A 298 -14.57 -10.30 29.13
N PRO A 299 -13.83 -9.82 30.15
CA PRO A 299 -12.85 -10.64 30.85
C PRO A 299 -13.44 -11.78 31.68
N ASN A 300 -14.72 -11.70 32.05
CA ASN A 300 -15.39 -12.74 32.81
C ASN A 300 -16.44 -13.46 31.96
N LEU A 301 -16.58 -14.75 32.19
CA LEU A 301 -17.69 -15.57 31.69
C LEU A 301 -18.52 -16.04 32.89
N GLU A 302 -19.81 -15.72 32.89
CA GLU A 302 -20.70 -16.09 33.98
C GLU A 302 -21.16 -17.55 33.88
N ALA A 303 -21.36 -18.23 35.02
CA ALA A 303 -21.95 -19.56 35.02
C ALA A 303 -23.36 -19.52 34.39
N GLY A 304 -23.65 -20.44 33.47
CA GLY A 304 -24.89 -20.43 32.69
C GLY A 304 -24.83 -19.62 31.38
N GLU A 305 -23.77 -18.85 31.13
CA GLU A 305 -23.62 -18.06 29.91
C GLU A 305 -23.20 -18.90 28.70
N VAL A 306 -23.77 -18.60 27.54
CA VAL A 306 -23.52 -19.33 26.28
C VAL A 306 -23.46 -18.36 25.10
N PHE A 307 -22.38 -18.45 24.33
CA PHE A 307 -22.20 -17.75 23.06
C PHE A 307 -22.28 -18.71 21.88
N ASN A 308 -22.92 -18.27 20.80
CA ASN A 308 -23.01 -19.05 19.55
C ASN A 308 -22.51 -18.27 18.32
N GLU A 309 -22.04 -17.04 18.52
CA GLU A 309 -21.42 -16.20 17.50
C GLU A 309 -20.50 -15.15 18.16
N PRO A 310 -19.49 -14.61 17.43
CA PRO A 310 -18.54 -13.62 17.96
C PRO A 310 -19.14 -12.27 18.34
N GLY A 311 -20.30 -11.94 17.78
CA GLY A 311 -20.87 -10.61 17.89
C GLY A 311 -20.23 -9.61 16.91
N PRO A 312 -20.99 -8.58 16.50
CA PRO A 312 -20.54 -7.61 15.50
C PRO A 312 -19.33 -6.78 15.94
N ILE A 313 -19.19 -6.43 17.23
CA ILE A 313 -18.06 -5.60 17.70
C ILE A 313 -16.74 -6.36 17.60
N LEU A 314 -16.70 -7.62 18.07
CA LEU A 314 -15.51 -8.47 17.95
C LEU A 314 -15.10 -8.65 16.48
N LEU A 315 -16.04 -9.01 15.60
CA LEU A 315 -15.75 -9.20 14.18
C LEU A 315 -15.21 -7.92 13.53
N ALA A 316 -15.77 -6.78 13.89
CA ALA A 316 -15.32 -5.49 13.38
C ALA A 316 -13.92 -5.11 13.90
N MET A 317 -13.60 -5.38 15.16
CA MET A 317 -12.24 -5.20 15.69
C MET A 317 -11.24 -6.14 14.99
N MET A 318 -11.60 -7.41 14.73
CA MET A 318 -10.77 -8.33 13.96
C MET A 318 -10.53 -7.86 12.51
N LYS A 319 -11.51 -7.17 11.93
CA LYS A 319 -11.38 -6.54 10.61
C LYS A 319 -10.47 -5.31 10.67
N ASP A 320 -10.59 -4.48 11.71
CA ASP A 320 -9.69 -3.35 11.95
C ASP A 320 -8.23 -3.82 12.05
N LEU A 321 -7.94 -4.92 12.77
CA LEU A 321 -6.59 -5.48 12.92
C LEU A 321 -5.87 -5.83 11.60
N ARG A 322 -6.61 -5.99 10.50
CA ARG A 322 -6.06 -6.26 9.15
C ARG A 322 -5.69 -4.99 8.38
N ASN A 323 -6.10 -3.83 8.87
CA ASN A 323 -5.83 -2.55 8.25
C ASN A 323 -4.65 -1.85 8.93
N LYS A 324 -4.09 -0.86 8.24
CA LYS A 324 -3.11 0.04 8.84
C LYS A 324 -3.80 0.96 9.85
N PRO A 325 -3.44 0.92 11.14
CA PRO A 325 -3.93 1.90 12.11
C PRO A 325 -3.57 3.31 11.64
N ALA A 326 -4.42 4.32 11.90
CA ALA A 326 -4.08 5.71 11.53
C ALA A 326 -2.73 6.18 12.17
N PRO A 327 -2.20 7.38 11.93
CA PRO A 327 -1.08 7.87 12.75
C PRO A 327 -1.56 8.37 14.13
N GLY A 328 -0.63 8.49 15.10
CA GLY A 328 -0.87 9.13 16.39
C GLY A 328 -1.14 10.62 16.31
N LEU A 329 -1.60 11.22 17.42
CA LEU A 329 -1.69 12.68 17.54
C LEU A 329 -0.28 13.29 17.60
N ALA A 330 0.10 14.04 16.58
CA ALA A 330 1.34 14.82 16.61
C ALA A 330 1.14 16.10 17.43
N ALA A 331 2.04 16.40 18.36
CA ALA A 331 2.09 17.70 19.04
C ALA A 331 2.47 18.80 18.03
N GLY A 332 1.52 19.68 17.70
CA GLY A 332 1.73 20.78 16.76
C GLY A 332 2.32 22.02 17.41
N VAL A 333 3.45 22.52 16.89
CA VAL A 333 3.98 23.84 17.26
C VAL A 333 3.43 24.89 16.29
N SER A 334 2.59 25.79 16.79
CA SER A 334 1.99 26.89 16.01
C SER A 334 2.75 28.21 16.20
N GLY A 335 2.42 29.24 15.40
CA GLY A 335 3.04 30.57 15.50
C GLY A 335 4.44 30.70 14.89
N LEU A 336 4.93 29.65 14.23
CA LEU A 336 6.20 29.69 13.52
C LEU A 336 6.09 30.55 12.25
N LYS A 337 7.17 31.25 11.91
CA LYS A 337 7.26 32.09 10.72
C LYS A 337 7.83 31.28 9.56
N ASN A 338 7.14 31.32 8.42
CA ASN A 338 7.63 30.69 7.21
C ASN A 338 8.99 31.28 6.78
N GLY A 339 9.92 30.42 6.40
CA GLY A 339 11.29 30.79 6.03
C GLY A 339 12.26 30.92 7.20
N THR A 340 11.76 30.93 8.45
CA THR A 340 12.61 30.91 9.65
C THR A 340 12.93 29.47 10.04
N SER A 341 14.22 29.18 10.24
CA SER A 341 14.67 27.88 10.71
C SER A 341 14.55 27.78 12.23
N TYR A 342 13.90 26.73 12.72
CA TYR A 342 13.68 26.45 14.14
C TYR A 342 14.38 25.17 14.56
N THR A 343 14.87 25.10 15.79
CA THR A 343 15.18 23.83 16.46
C THR A 343 14.31 23.75 17.70
N PHE A 344 13.95 22.54 18.12
CA PHE A 344 13.17 22.32 19.32
C PHE A 344 14.04 21.57 20.32
N GLU A 345 14.05 22.03 21.56
CA GLU A 345 14.73 21.36 22.66
C GLU A 345 13.69 20.60 23.49
N ILE A 346 13.96 19.32 23.74
CA ILE A 346 13.18 18.49 24.66
C ILE A 346 14.02 18.28 25.92
N ILE A 347 13.43 18.58 27.06
CA ILE A 347 14.03 18.40 28.39
C ILE A 347 13.00 17.65 29.23
N ALA A 348 13.36 16.45 29.71
CA ALA A 348 12.55 15.75 30.69
C ALA A 348 12.92 16.28 32.09
N SER A 349 11.94 16.67 32.90
CA SER A 349 12.18 17.16 34.25
C SER A 349 11.30 16.44 35.28
N ASN A 350 11.85 16.22 36.46
CA ASN A 350 11.13 15.73 37.63
C ASN A 350 11.69 16.41 38.91
N SER A 351 11.22 15.98 40.08
CA SER A 351 11.65 16.52 41.38
C SER A 351 13.14 16.33 41.70
N LYS A 352 13.86 15.50 40.94
CA LYS A 352 15.29 15.24 41.09
C LYS A 352 16.16 16.04 40.11
N GLY A 353 15.59 16.66 39.09
CA GLY A 353 16.31 17.51 38.14
C GLY A 353 15.81 17.39 36.70
N ALA A 354 16.60 17.94 35.79
CA ALA A 354 16.35 17.93 34.35
C ALA A 354 17.34 16.99 33.63
N SER A 355 16.88 16.32 32.59
CA SER A 355 17.73 15.53 31.68
C SER A 355 18.68 16.44 30.88
N GLY A 356 19.63 15.81 30.20
CA GLY A 356 20.31 16.46 29.07
C GLY A 356 19.30 16.94 28.03
N LYS A 357 19.63 18.04 27.35
CA LYS A 357 18.80 18.59 26.27
C LYS A 357 18.93 17.71 25.03
N VAL A 358 17.81 17.32 24.44
CA VAL A 358 17.79 16.74 23.10
C VAL A 358 17.32 17.80 22.12
N VAL A 359 18.14 18.13 21.13
CA VAL A 359 17.85 19.18 20.14
C VAL A 359 17.47 18.53 18.82
N THR A 360 16.31 18.90 18.27
CA THR A 360 15.91 18.43 16.94
C THR A 360 16.81 19.00 15.85
N LYS A 361 16.85 18.33 14.69
CA LYS A 361 17.38 18.96 13.47
C LYS A 361 16.55 20.21 13.16
N ALA A 362 17.18 21.18 12.50
CA ALA A 362 16.52 22.42 12.17
C ALA A 362 15.36 22.20 11.17
N VAL A 363 14.19 22.78 11.47
CA VAL A 363 12.96 22.71 10.67
C VAL A 363 12.57 24.12 10.24
N THR A 364 12.38 24.32 8.93
CA THR A 364 11.98 25.61 8.37
C THR A 364 10.59 25.48 7.75
N PRO A 365 9.53 25.96 8.42
CA PRO A 365 8.19 26.02 7.84
C PRO A 365 8.21 26.81 6.53
N ARG A 366 7.36 26.42 5.58
CA ARG A 366 7.20 27.10 4.30
C ARG A 366 5.75 27.48 4.10
N ALA A 367 5.53 28.59 3.42
CA ALA A 367 4.19 29.01 3.06
C ALA A 367 3.54 27.94 2.17
N ALA A 368 2.32 27.53 2.55
CA ALA A 368 1.53 26.60 1.77
C ALA A 368 1.13 27.24 0.44
N TRP A 369 0.99 26.41 -0.60
CA TRP A 369 0.49 26.88 -1.88
C TRP A 369 -0.99 27.20 -1.75
N THR A 370 -1.46 28.20 -2.49
CA THR A 370 -2.88 28.58 -2.50
C THR A 370 -3.62 27.74 -3.53
N SER A 371 -4.85 27.31 -3.21
CA SER A 371 -5.63 26.42 -4.08
C SER A 371 -6.89 27.09 -4.64
N GLN A 372 -7.25 26.71 -5.86
CA GLN A 372 -8.50 27.10 -6.53
C GLN A 372 -9.09 25.87 -7.22
N VAL A 373 -10.39 25.60 -7.03
CA VAL A 373 -11.06 24.45 -7.64
C VAL A 373 -11.33 24.69 -9.13
N ILE A 374 -10.99 23.72 -9.99
CA ILE A 374 -11.37 23.64 -11.40
C ILE A 374 -12.62 22.78 -11.55
N ASP A 375 -12.59 21.57 -10.98
CA ASP A 375 -13.69 20.61 -11.01
C ASP A 375 -13.95 20.08 -9.60
N PRO A 376 -15.09 20.44 -8.96
CA PRO A 376 -15.41 20.00 -7.61
C PRO A 376 -15.90 18.55 -7.54
N ALA A 377 -16.19 17.91 -8.68
CA ALA A 377 -16.85 16.60 -8.74
C ALA A 377 -15.92 15.46 -9.16
N SER A 378 -14.64 15.76 -9.40
CA SER A 378 -13.70 14.80 -9.98
C SER A 378 -12.37 14.81 -9.24
N ASP A 379 -11.90 13.62 -8.85
CA ASP A 379 -10.51 13.40 -8.46
C ASP A 379 -9.79 12.74 -9.62
N ALA A 380 -8.64 13.26 -10.01
CA ALA A 380 -7.99 12.80 -11.23
C ALA A 380 -6.84 11.85 -10.91
N ARG A 381 -6.91 10.62 -11.43
CA ARG A 381 -5.82 9.63 -11.34
C ARG A 381 -4.78 9.73 -12.46
N SER A 382 -5.11 10.46 -13.51
CA SER A 382 -4.20 10.85 -14.59
C SER A 382 -4.53 12.28 -14.98
N ILE A 383 -3.52 13.14 -15.06
CA ILE A 383 -3.66 14.54 -15.47
C ILE A 383 -2.50 14.88 -16.39
N THR A 384 -2.81 15.54 -17.49
CA THR A 384 -1.84 16.12 -18.39
C THR A 384 -2.38 17.42 -18.96
N SER A 385 -1.49 18.30 -19.41
CA SER A 385 -1.86 19.62 -19.88
C SER A 385 -1.05 20.00 -21.11
N THR A 386 -1.62 20.89 -21.92
CA THR A 386 -0.91 21.52 -23.03
C THR A 386 -1.52 22.88 -23.34
N THR A 387 -0.99 23.56 -24.35
CA THR A 387 -1.56 24.80 -24.89
C THR A 387 -2.17 24.51 -26.25
N LEU A 388 -3.48 24.78 -26.39
CA LEU A 388 -4.24 24.64 -27.62
C LEU A 388 -4.78 26.00 -28.06
N ASN A 389 -4.44 26.42 -29.27
CA ASN A 389 -4.85 27.72 -29.85
C ASN A 389 -4.56 28.90 -28.91
N GLY A 390 -3.40 28.87 -28.23
CA GLY A 390 -2.97 29.89 -27.29
C GLY A 390 -3.65 29.85 -25.91
N GLN A 391 -4.52 28.87 -25.64
CA GLN A 391 -5.18 28.69 -24.35
C GLN A 391 -4.76 27.38 -23.68
N PRO A 392 -4.60 27.35 -22.34
CA PRO A 392 -4.29 26.11 -21.65
C PRO A 392 -5.50 25.17 -21.66
N VAL A 393 -5.19 23.89 -21.84
CA VAL A 393 -6.13 22.78 -21.73
C VAL A 393 -5.56 21.72 -20.80
N ILE A 394 -6.44 21.06 -20.05
CA ILE A 394 -6.10 20.00 -19.11
C ILE A 394 -6.94 18.79 -19.46
N ALA A 395 -6.32 17.65 -19.77
CA ALA A 395 -7.01 16.38 -19.87
C ALA A 395 -6.80 15.60 -18.57
N TYR A 396 -7.88 15.02 -18.04
CA TYR A 396 -7.82 14.24 -16.82
C TYR A 396 -8.82 13.09 -16.83
N VAL A 397 -8.42 11.98 -16.21
CA VAL A 397 -9.27 10.80 -16.02
C VAL A 397 -9.77 10.79 -14.59
N ASP A 398 -11.09 10.84 -14.44
CA ASP A 398 -11.74 10.73 -13.15
C ASP A 398 -11.49 9.35 -12.52
N SER A 399 -10.99 9.33 -11.29
CA SER A 399 -10.57 8.10 -10.60
C SER A 399 -11.73 7.18 -10.26
N LYS A 400 -12.95 7.71 -10.10
CA LYS A 400 -14.14 6.94 -9.68
C LYS A 400 -14.91 6.40 -10.88
N THR A 401 -15.05 7.22 -11.91
CA THR A 401 -15.91 6.95 -13.08
C THR A 401 -15.13 6.53 -14.31
N SER A 402 -13.80 6.64 -14.30
CA SER A 402 -12.94 6.33 -15.46
C SER A 402 -13.31 7.13 -16.72
N VAL A 403 -13.87 8.32 -16.55
CA VAL A 403 -14.24 9.25 -17.64
C VAL A 403 -13.08 10.19 -17.92
N LEU A 404 -12.67 10.27 -19.19
CA LEU A 404 -11.70 11.24 -19.67
C LEU A 404 -12.40 12.57 -19.97
N ARG A 405 -11.99 13.62 -19.26
CA ARG A 405 -12.50 14.98 -19.41
C ARG A 405 -11.39 15.89 -19.91
N LEU A 406 -11.78 16.89 -20.70
CA LEU A 406 -10.93 18.00 -21.10
C LEU A 406 -11.50 19.28 -20.51
N ALA A 407 -10.76 19.94 -19.63
CA ALA A 407 -11.03 21.30 -19.19
C ALA A 407 -10.28 22.29 -20.09
N SER A 408 -11.01 23.18 -20.76
CA SER A 408 -10.43 24.23 -21.61
C SER A 408 -10.65 25.61 -21.00
N TRP A 409 -9.59 26.41 -20.94
CA TRP A 409 -9.67 27.79 -20.47
C TRP A 409 -10.18 28.73 -21.56
N ASN A 410 -11.20 29.52 -21.27
CA ASN A 410 -11.76 30.50 -22.21
C ASN A 410 -11.29 31.96 -21.96
N GLY A 411 -10.32 32.16 -21.06
CA GLY A 411 -9.89 33.48 -20.60
C GLY A 411 -10.52 33.93 -19.28
N LYS A 412 -11.64 33.33 -18.86
CA LYS A 412 -12.36 33.66 -17.63
C LYS A 412 -12.70 32.45 -16.76
N THR A 413 -13.15 31.37 -17.39
CA THR A 413 -13.57 30.15 -16.71
C THR A 413 -13.06 28.90 -17.43
N TRP A 414 -12.94 27.81 -16.69
CA TRP A 414 -12.72 26.48 -17.24
C TRP A 414 -14.05 25.92 -17.73
N LYS A 415 -14.05 25.33 -18.93
CA LYS A 415 -15.17 24.56 -19.47
C LYS A 415 -14.75 23.12 -19.65
N GLN A 416 -15.44 22.22 -18.97
CA GLN A 416 -15.24 20.77 -19.08
C GLN A 416 -16.04 20.20 -20.24
N ARG A 417 -15.47 19.21 -20.91
CA ARG A 417 -16.16 18.35 -21.87
C ARG A 417 -15.68 16.91 -21.72
N THR A 418 -16.58 15.96 -21.91
CA THR A 418 -16.19 14.55 -21.97
C THR A 418 -15.53 14.24 -23.32
N ILE A 419 -14.37 13.60 -23.27
CA ILE A 419 -13.64 13.13 -24.46
C ILE A 419 -13.91 11.65 -24.66
N ASP A 420 -13.88 10.82 -23.65
CA ASP A 420 -14.26 9.40 -23.75
C ASP A 420 -14.54 8.84 -22.35
N SER A 421 -14.93 7.57 -22.29
CA SER A 421 -15.17 6.82 -21.06
C SER A 421 -14.52 5.45 -21.11
N ASP A 422 -14.47 4.77 -19.97
CA ASP A 422 -13.85 3.45 -19.81
C ASP A 422 -12.33 3.46 -20.02
N ILE A 423 -11.65 4.43 -19.43
CA ILE A 423 -10.19 4.56 -19.54
C ILE A 423 -9.52 3.75 -18.42
N ALA A 424 -8.30 3.23 -18.64
CA ALA A 424 -7.47 2.61 -17.59
C ALA A 424 -6.13 3.34 -17.42
N GLY A 425 -5.46 3.65 -18.53
CA GLY A 425 -4.08 4.11 -18.54
C GLY A 425 -3.86 5.62 -18.39
N GLN A 426 -2.58 6.00 -18.44
CA GLN A 426 -2.14 7.40 -18.53
C GLN A 426 -2.59 8.04 -19.85
N VAL A 427 -2.80 9.36 -19.81
CA VAL A 427 -3.17 10.17 -20.98
C VAL A 427 -1.96 10.96 -21.45
N SER A 428 -1.67 10.94 -22.75
CA SER A 428 -0.69 11.84 -23.37
C SER A 428 -1.35 12.82 -24.33
N LEU A 429 -0.84 14.06 -24.35
CA LEU A 429 -1.35 15.15 -25.17
C LEU A 429 -0.27 15.72 -26.06
N CYS A 430 -0.62 15.88 -27.33
CA CYS A 430 0.23 16.56 -28.29
C CYS A 430 -0.57 17.52 -29.16
N VAL A 431 0.10 18.51 -29.75
CA VAL A 431 -0.55 19.54 -30.56
C VAL A 431 0.16 19.66 -31.88
N SER A 432 -0.62 19.60 -32.97
CA SER A 432 -0.14 19.90 -34.32
C SER A 432 -0.77 21.18 -34.87
N GLY A 433 -0.25 21.66 -35.99
CA GLY A 433 -0.68 22.90 -36.61
C GLY A 433 0.01 24.14 -36.03
N LYS A 434 -0.28 25.30 -36.63
CA LYS A 434 0.33 26.58 -36.25
C LYS A 434 -0.73 27.57 -35.78
N SER A 435 -0.34 28.43 -34.85
CA SER A 435 -1.15 29.55 -34.36
C SER A 435 -2.54 29.11 -33.83
N LEU A 436 -3.64 29.59 -34.41
CA LEU A 436 -5.02 29.34 -33.96
C LEU A 436 -5.74 28.26 -34.77
N LYS A 437 -5.01 27.49 -35.58
CA LYS A 437 -5.53 26.35 -36.35
C LYS A 437 -4.83 25.06 -35.91
N GLN A 438 -4.83 24.83 -34.61
CA GLN A 438 -4.20 23.66 -34.01
C GLN A 438 -5.22 22.53 -33.80
N THR A 439 -4.71 21.31 -33.91
CA THR A 439 -5.43 20.08 -33.55
C THR A 439 -4.79 19.51 -32.28
N LEU A 440 -5.63 19.16 -31.32
CA LEU A 440 -5.20 18.43 -30.13
C LEU A 440 -5.29 16.93 -30.40
N HIS A 441 -4.21 16.23 -30.13
CA HIS A 441 -4.05 14.79 -30.21
C HIS A 441 -4.03 14.23 -28.78
N ILE A 442 -4.91 13.27 -28.51
CA ILE A 442 -5.11 12.70 -27.19
C ILE A 442 -4.99 11.19 -27.31
N PHE A 443 -3.97 10.60 -26.69
CA PHE A 443 -3.78 9.15 -26.65
C PHE A 443 -4.05 8.64 -25.24
N TYR A 444 -4.75 7.52 -25.16
CA TYR A 444 -5.18 6.90 -23.92
C TYR A 444 -5.57 5.45 -24.20
N ALA A 445 -5.42 4.59 -23.20
CA ALA A 445 -5.88 3.21 -23.33
C ALA A 445 -7.20 3.00 -22.61
N ASP A 446 -8.05 2.19 -23.22
CA ASP A 446 -9.27 1.76 -22.53
C ASP A 446 -9.02 0.67 -21.50
N LYS A 447 -10.00 0.49 -20.62
CA LYS A 447 -9.93 -0.40 -19.48
C LYS A 447 -10.43 -1.80 -19.78
N THR A 448 -11.41 -1.93 -20.66
CA THR A 448 -12.08 -3.21 -20.92
C THR A 448 -11.27 -4.09 -21.86
N GLU A 449 -10.86 -3.55 -23.00
CA GLU A 449 -10.15 -4.27 -24.05
C GLU A 449 -8.64 -4.07 -23.99
N ASN A 450 -8.18 -3.03 -23.29
CA ASN A 450 -6.78 -2.61 -23.20
C ASN A 450 -6.20 -2.06 -24.51
N ASP A 451 -7.06 -1.57 -25.41
CA ASP A 451 -6.65 -0.99 -26.68
C ASP A 451 -6.10 0.43 -26.50
N LEU A 452 -5.10 0.78 -27.29
CA LEU A 452 -4.62 2.15 -27.40
C LEU A 452 -5.56 2.95 -28.32
N ARG A 453 -6.31 3.87 -27.74
CA ARG A 453 -7.22 4.78 -28.44
C ARG A 453 -6.58 6.13 -28.69
N TYR A 454 -7.06 6.77 -29.76
CA TYR A 454 -6.62 8.08 -30.16
C TYR A 454 -7.82 8.96 -30.51
N ALA A 455 -7.92 10.10 -29.82
CA ALA A 455 -8.88 11.15 -30.14
C ALA A 455 -8.21 12.38 -30.75
N THR A 456 -8.89 12.97 -31.73
CA THR A 456 -8.56 14.28 -32.28
C THR A 456 -9.61 15.29 -31.90
N LEU A 457 -9.16 16.48 -31.51
CA LEU A 457 -10.02 17.63 -31.29
C LEU A 457 -9.61 18.78 -32.22
N THR A 458 -10.49 19.10 -33.17
CA THR A 458 -10.36 20.24 -34.08
C THR A 458 -11.59 21.13 -33.94
N GLY A 459 -11.42 22.32 -33.37
CA GLY A 459 -12.53 23.19 -33.00
C GLY A 459 -13.43 22.52 -31.95
N THR A 460 -14.68 22.22 -32.30
CA THR A 460 -15.63 21.49 -31.42
C THR A 460 -15.72 20.00 -31.74
N LYS A 461 -15.24 19.55 -32.91
CA LYS A 461 -15.38 18.17 -33.38
C LYS A 461 -14.39 17.25 -32.67
N ILE A 462 -14.88 16.16 -32.09
CA ILE A 462 -14.07 15.04 -31.61
C ILE A 462 -14.20 13.90 -32.62
N SER A 463 -13.07 13.33 -33.04
CA SER A 463 -13.04 12.06 -33.77
C SER A 463 -12.19 11.06 -32.97
N ARG A 464 -12.51 9.76 -33.06
CA ARG A 464 -11.80 8.69 -32.33
C ARG A 464 -11.48 7.54 -33.28
N GLU A 465 -10.35 6.90 -33.04
CA GLU A 465 -9.93 5.65 -33.69
C GLU A 465 -9.11 4.82 -32.70
N ILE A 466 -8.98 3.52 -32.97
CA ILE A 466 -8.06 2.62 -32.25
C ILE A 466 -6.74 2.61 -33.03
N VAL A 467 -5.63 2.78 -32.33
CA VAL A 467 -4.28 2.77 -32.92
C VAL A 467 -3.71 1.37 -32.92
N ASP A 468 -3.80 0.66 -31.79
CA ASP A 468 -3.26 -0.69 -31.63
C ASP A 468 -3.95 -1.42 -30.44
N GLY A 469 -3.70 -2.72 -30.28
CA GLY A 469 -4.25 -3.57 -29.22
C GLY A 469 -5.41 -4.45 -29.67
N ASN A 470 -6.11 -4.06 -30.74
CA ASN A 470 -7.34 -4.69 -31.20
C ASN A 470 -7.16 -5.68 -32.38
N ALA A 471 -5.92 -6.12 -32.65
CA ALA A 471 -5.69 -7.07 -33.73
C ALA A 471 -6.23 -8.48 -33.39
N ALA A 472 -6.27 -9.37 -34.38
CA ALA A 472 -6.76 -10.74 -34.17
C ALA A 472 -5.81 -11.63 -33.35
N LYS A 473 -4.52 -11.29 -33.30
CA LYS A 473 -3.49 -12.06 -32.57
C LYS A 473 -2.35 -11.15 -32.12
N VAL A 474 -1.65 -11.58 -31.06
CA VAL A 474 -0.40 -10.94 -30.62
C VAL A 474 0.67 -11.18 -31.69
N GLN A 475 1.29 -10.10 -32.18
CA GLN A 475 2.43 -10.18 -33.10
C GLN A 475 3.74 -10.31 -32.30
N SER A 476 4.50 -11.37 -32.55
CA SER A 476 5.81 -11.56 -31.90
C SER A 476 6.73 -10.37 -32.16
N TYR A 477 7.42 -9.90 -31.12
CA TYR A 477 8.42 -8.83 -31.24
C TYR A 477 9.60 -9.20 -32.17
N GLU A 478 9.83 -10.49 -32.45
CA GLU A 478 10.90 -10.95 -33.36
C GLU A 478 10.58 -10.67 -34.85
N GLU A 479 9.32 -10.37 -35.17
CA GLU A 479 8.92 -10.02 -36.53
C GLU A 479 9.32 -8.58 -36.88
N ILE A 480 10.25 -8.44 -37.82
CA ILE A 480 10.81 -7.14 -38.24
C ILE A 480 9.73 -6.19 -38.79
N VAL A 481 8.84 -6.70 -39.64
CA VAL A 481 7.75 -5.90 -40.22
C VAL A 481 6.61 -5.87 -39.22
N ARG A 482 6.41 -4.73 -38.57
CA ARG A 482 5.38 -4.57 -37.56
C ARG A 482 4.03 -4.20 -38.16
N VAL A 483 2.98 -4.75 -37.58
CA VAL A 483 1.56 -4.49 -37.86
C VAL A 483 0.82 -4.35 -36.53
N PRO A 484 -0.47 -3.97 -36.50
CA PRO A 484 -1.24 -3.98 -35.27
C PRO A 484 -1.18 -5.34 -34.56
N THR A 485 -1.14 -5.33 -33.24
CA THR A 485 -1.05 -6.49 -32.35
C THR A 485 -2.25 -6.58 -31.41
N ALA A 486 -2.57 -7.78 -30.93
CA ALA A 486 -3.60 -8.03 -29.92
C ALA A 486 -3.06 -7.92 -28.47
N SER A 487 -2.04 -7.10 -28.27
CA SER A 487 -1.34 -6.99 -27.00
C SER A 487 -2.08 -6.07 -26.03
N ASN A 488 -1.97 -6.34 -24.73
CA ASN A 488 -2.30 -5.35 -23.71
C ASN A 488 -1.33 -4.15 -23.83
N VAL A 489 -1.85 -2.99 -24.22
CA VAL A 489 -1.09 -1.74 -24.39
C VAL A 489 -1.57 -0.63 -23.45
N SER A 490 -2.16 -1.00 -22.30
CA SER A 490 -2.87 -0.06 -21.44
C SER A 490 -2.03 0.65 -20.37
N VAL A 491 -0.78 0.24 -20.18
CA VAL A 491 0.07 0.67 -19.07
C VAL A 491 0.57 2.11 -19.23
N SER A 492 1.30 2.40 -20.30
CA SER A 492 1.98 3.69 -20.48
C SER A 492 2.04 4.08 -21.95
N ASN A 493 1.96 5.39 -22.21
CA ASN A 493 2.14 5.95 -23.55
C ASN A 493 2.68 7.39 -23.51
N ALA A 494 3.36 7.79 -24.58
CA ALA A 494 3.77 9.16 -24.79
C ALA A 494 3.71 9.52 -26.27
N CYS A 495 3.15 10.69 -26.60
CA CYS A 495 3.06 11.16 -27.97
C CYS A 495 4.15 12.18 -28.30
N ALA A 496 4.46 12.30 -29.59
CA ALA A 496 5.35 13.32 -30.14
C ALA A 496 4.84 13.81 -31.50
N ILE A 497 5.02 15.09 -31.80
CA ILE A 497 4.65 15.71 -33.09
C ILE A 497 5.87 16.40 -33.66
N THR A 498 6.26 16.02 -34.88
CA THR A 498 7.33 16.66 -35.65
C THR A 498 6.77 17.32 -36.91
N SER A 499 7.61 17.88 -37.77
CA SER A 499 7.15 18.34 -39.08
C SER A 499 6.73 17.21 -40.03
N GLU A 500 7.20 15.98 -39.78
CA GLU A 500 6.86 14.81 -40.61
C GLU A 500 5.47 14.25 -40.28
N GLY A 501 5.05 14.34 -39.01
CA GLY A 501 3.73 13.87 -38.60
C GLY A 501 3.60 13.57 -37.12
N ILE A 502 2.76 12.59 -36.84
CA ILE A 502 2.30 12.18 -35.52
C ILE A 502 3.01 10.88 -35.12
N GLN A 503 3.43 10.80 -33.86
CA GLN A 503 4.03 9.61 -33.25
C GLN A 503 3.37 9.35 -31.89
N VAL A 504 3.19 8.09 -31.54
CA VAL A 504 2.87 7.62 -30.20
C VAL A 504 3.73 6.41 -29.87
N PHE A 505 4.30 6.41 -28.68
CA PHE A 505 5.07 5.31 -28.10
C PHE A 505 4.26 4.72 -26.97
N TYR A 506 4.27 3.39 -26.85
CA TYR A 506 3.46 2.68 -25.87
C TYR A 506 4.09 1.34 -25.52
N ARG A 507 3.87 0.93 -24.28
CA ARG A 507 4.35 -0.35 -23.78
C ARG A 507 3.42 -1.47 -24.23
N ASP A 508 4.00 -2.54 -24.76
CA ASP A 508 3.35 -3.85 -24.89
C ASP A 508 3.59 -4.64 -23.61
N GLU A 509 2.59 -4.68 -22.73
CA GLU A 509 2.64 -5.40 -21.45
C GLU A 509 2.64 -6.92 -21.64
N THR A 510 2.17 -7.40 -22.79
CA THR A 510 2.11 -8.85 -23.07
C THR A 510 3.49 -9.41 -23.36
N GLN A 511 4.37 -8.60 -23.94
CA GLN A 511 5.69 -9.02 -24.39
C GLN A 511 6.84 -8.31 -23.66
N GLY A 512 6.57 -7.25 -22.92
CA GLY A 512 7.56 -6.49 -22.17
C GLY A 512 8.42 -5.56 -23.04
N VAL A 513 7.86 -5.04 -24.14
CA VAL A 513 8.60 -4.26 -25.14
C VAL A 513 8.01 -2.86 -25.35
N LEU A 514 8.82 -1.94 -25.87
CA LEU A 514 8.40 -0.59 -26.23
C LEU A 514 8.09 -0.56 -27.72
N LEU A 515 6.83 -0.31 -28.06
CA LEU A 515 6.35 -0.14 -29.42
C LEU A 515 6.18 1.34 -29.77
N GLY A 516 6.18 1.60 -31.08
CA GLY A 516 5.87 2.89 -31.66
C GLY A 516 4.85 2.76 -32.78
N ALA A 517 3.98 3.76 -32.90
CA ALA A 517 3.16 3.98 -34.08
C ALA A 517 3.34 5.41 -34.58
N TYR A 518 3.49 5.58 -35.88
CA TYR A 518 3.64 6.89 -36.50
C TYR A 518 2.85 7.02 -37.80
N LYS A 519 2.44 8.23 -38.13
CA LYS A 519 1.83 8.55 -39.42
C LYS A 519 2.18 9.96 -39.87
N ASN A 520 2.37 10.14 -41.17
CA ASN A 520 2.32 11.46 -41.76
C ASN A 520 0.90 12.04 -41.59
N PHE A 521 0.76 13.37 -41.62
CA PHE A 521 -0.54 14.02 -41.31
C PHE A 521 -1.71 13.52 -42.17
N ASP A 522 -1.45 13.11 -43.40
CA ASP A 522 -2.43 12.57 -44.36
C ASP A 522 -2.21 11.07 -44.66
N GLY A 523 -1.40 10.38 -43.84
CA GLY A 523 -1.03 8.98 -44.04
C GLY A 523 -1.73 8.01 -43.08
N GLU A 524 -1.46 6.74 -43.29
CA GLU A 524 -1.89 5.63 -42.41
C GLU A 524 -0.89 5.39 -41.26
N TRP A 525 -1.35 4.70 -40.23
CA TRP A 525 -0.47 4.25 -39.14
C TRP A 525 0.54 3.22 -39.63
N ASN A 526 1.80 3.47 -39.28
CA ASN A 526 2.92 2.55 -39.43
C ASN A 526 3.38 2.16 -38.03
N TYR A 527 3.85 0.92 -37.87
CA TYR A 527 4.18 0.35 -36.57
C TYR A 527 5.66 0.00 -36.55
N GLU A 528 6.27 0.09 -35.37
CA GLU A 528 7.68 -0.21 -35.17
C GLU A 528 7.93 -0.74 -33.76
N LEU A 529 9.01 -1.52 -33.62
CA LEU A 529 9.56 -1.91 -32.34
C LEU A 529 10.66 -0.91 -31.98
N VAL A 530 10.51 -0.20 -30.86
CA VAL A 530 11.46 0.85 -30.45
C VAL A 530 12.55 0.27 -29.57
N ASP A 531 12.23 -0.41 -28.45
CA ASP A 531 13.23 -1.02 -27.56
C ASP A 531 12.67 -2.26 -26.83
N GLY A 532 13.53 -3.02 -26.13
CA GLY A 532 13.17 -4.24 -25.37
C GLY A 532 13.46 -5.55 -26.11
N ASP A 533 14.26 -5.52 -27.19
CA ASP A 533 14.61 -6.70 -27.97
C ASP A 533 15.82 -7.45 -27.37
N ARG A 534 15.72 -8.79 -27.35
CA ARG A 534 16.60 -9.71 -26.63
C ARG A 534 17.95 -9.98 -27.31
N LYS A 535 18.25 -9.38 -28.48
CA LYS A 535 19.52 -9.57 -29.21
C LYS A 535 20.07 -8.22 -29.68
N THR A 536 21.21 -7.84 -29.13
CA THR A 536 21.62 -6.43 -28.96
C THR A 536 22.22 -5.74 -30.19
N ASP A 537 21.63 -4.59 -30.52
CA ASP A 537 22.22 -3.44 -31.25
C ASP A 537 22.13 -2.17 -30.35
N PHE A 538 22.77 -2.19 -29.18
CA PHE A 538 22.68 -1.15 -28.12
C PHE A 538 21.27 -0.91 -27.53
N ARG A 539 20.35 -1.82 -27.82
CA ARG A 539 18.99 -1.95 -27.27
C ARG A 539 19.02 -2.68 -25.93
N THR A 540 18.05 -2.39 -25.07
CA THR A 540 17.96 -3.05 -23.76
C THR A 540 17.32 -4.43 -23.90
N THR A 541 17.78 -5.37 -23.08
CA THR A 541 17.28 -6.76 -23.03
C THR A 541 16.34 -7.00 -21.85
N GLY A 542 16.07 -5.96 -21.06
CA GLY A 542 15.12 -5.97 -19.95
C GLY A 542 13.70 -5.62 -20.38
N ASP A 543 12.81 -5.62 -19.40
CA ASP A 543 11.40 -5.27 -19.57
C ASP A 543 11.22 -3.73 -19.51
N VAL A 544 10.65 -3.10 -20.55
CA VAL A 544 10.82 -1.65 -20.77
C VAL A 544 9.58 -0.79 -20.65
N ALA A 545 9.80 0.47 -20.29
CA ALA A 545 8.86 1.56 -20.44
C ALA A 545 7.57 1.37 -19.62
N PHE A 546 7.68 0.85 -18.41
CA PHE A 546 6.63 0.97 -17.40
C PHE A 546 6.29 2.45 -17.19
N HIS A 547 7.31 3.29 -17.22
CA HIS A 547 7.20 4.74 -17.24
C HIS A 547 7.91 5.30 -18.46
N MET A 548 7.24 6.19 -19.19
CA MET A 548 7.83 6.87 -20.33
C MET A 548 7.37 8.31 -20.49
N LYS A 549 8.21 9.12 -21.12
CA LYS A 549 7.89 10.48 -21.57
C LYS A 549 8.57 10.77 -22.90
N ALA A 550 7.91 11.57 -23.73
CA ALA A 550 8.44 12.01 -25.01
C ALA A 550 8.54 13.53 -25.07
N LEU A 551 9.59 14.02 -25.73
CA LEU A 551 9.84 15.45 -25.96
C LEU A 551 10.31 15.64 -27.39
N VAL A 552 9.86 16.72 -28.03
CA VAL A 552 10.37 17.14 -29.35
C VAL A 552 11.14 18.44 -29.20
N ASP A 553 12.36 18.48 -29.75
CA ASP A 553 13.13 19.71 -29.92
C ASP A 553 13.60 19.87 -31.36
N GLY A 554 13.08 20.89 -32.06
CA GLY A 554 13.24 21.02 -33.50
C GLY A 554 12.54 19.85 -34.22
N ASN A 555 13.33 19.02 -34.91
CA ASN A 555 12.85 17.77 -35.52
C ASN A 555 13.30 16.52 -34.74
N LYS A 556 14.07 16.68 -33.65
CA LYS A 556 14.58 15.54 -32.87
C LYS A 556 13.53 15.13 -31.83
N THR A 557 13.10 13.88 -31.91
CA THR A 557 12.24 13.24 -30.93
C THR A 557 13.12 12.54 -29.89
N TYR A 558 12.79 12.73 -28.61
CA TYR A 558 13.40 12.08 -27.46
C TYR A 558 12.35 11.23 -26.77
N VAL A 559 12.66 9.98 -26.48
CA VAL A 559 11.82 9.06 -25.71
C VAL A 559 12.64 8.57 -24.53
N LEU A 560 12.29 9.04 -23.33
CA LEU A 560 12.89 8.64 -22.06
C LEU A 560 12.01 7.57 -21.42
N TYR A 561 12.61 6.47 -20.97
CA TYR A 561 11.90 5.36 -20.34
C TYR A 561 12.78 4.59 -19.36
N ASP A 562 12.14 3.87 -18.45
CA ASP A 562 12.79 2.91 -17.57
C ASP A 562 12.91 1.52 -18.20
N SER A 563 13.78 0.69 -17.64
CA SER A 563 13.94 -0.72 -17.99
C SER A 563 14.21 -1.54 -16.74
N VAL A 564 13.46 -2.60 -16.52
CA VAL A 564 13.65 -3.56 -15.43
C VAL A 564 14.53 -4.69 -15.95
N LEU A 565 15.74 -4.79 -15.40
CA LEU A 565 16.76 -5.75 -15.83
C LEU A 565 16.68 -7.06 -15.05
N ALA A 566 16.26 -7.00 -13.78
CA ALA A 566 16.07 -8.16 -12.95
C ALA A 566 14.91 -7.95 -11.97
N ILE A 567 14.24 -9.04 -11.64
CA ILE A 567 13.16 -9.09 -10.65
C ILE A 567 13.46 -10.18 -9.62
N ASN A 568 12.92 -10.03 -8.42
CA ASN A 568 12.90 -11.11 -7.43
C ASN A 568 11.72 -12.07 -7.68
N GLN A 569 11.56 -13.09 -6.82
CA GLN A 569 10.47 -14.07 -6.87
C GLN A 569 9.09 -13.45 -6.59
N ASN A 570 9.04 -12.30 -5.92
CA ASN A 570 7.81 -11.54 -5.70
C ASN A 570 7.44 -10.66 -6.91
N ARG A 571 8.24 -10.71 -7.99
CA ARG A 571 8.16 -9.83 -9.16
C ARG A 571 8.44 -8.35 -8.88
N ASP A 572 9.09 -8.03 -7.76
CA ASP A 572 9.61 -6.68 -7.55
C ASP A 572 10.86 -6.51 -8.41
N ALA A 573 10.99 -5.35 -9.05
CA ALA A 573 12.24 -4.95 -9.68
C ALA A 573 13.37 -4.98 -8.63
N THR A 574 14.50 -5.59 -8.98
CA THR A 574 15.72 -5.62 -8.15
C THR A 574 16.91 -4.97 -8.84
N SER A 575 16.77 -4.67 -10.12
CA SER A 575 17.74 -3.96 -10.93
C SER A 575 17.02 -3.29 -12.08
N GLY A 576 17.36 -2.03 -12.38
CA GLY A 576 16.78 -1.31 -13.51
C GLY A 576 17.70 -0.21 -14.02
N GLU A 577 17.49 0.21 -15.27
CA GLU A 577 18.27 1.27 -15.94
C GLU A 577 17.37 2.35 -16.54
N ILE A 578 17.94 3.52 -16.81
CA ILE A 578 17.27 4.61 -17.53
C ILE A 578 17.78 4.67 -18.96
N ARG A 579 16.85 4.66 -19.91
CA ARG A 579 17.11 4.56 -21.34
C ARG A 579 16.58 5.79 -22.07
N LEU A 580 17.29 6.16 -23.13
CA LEU A 580 16.90 7.23 -24.06
C LEU A 580 17.00 6.70 -25.49
N ALA A 581 15.89 6.76 -26.21
CA ALA A 581 15.86 6.58 -27.65
C ALA A 581 15.61 7.94 -28.32
N THR A 582 16.34 8.25 -29.38
CA THR A 582 16.13 9.48 -30.14
C THR A 582 16.13 9.24 -31.64
N ARG A 583 15.38 10.05 -32.39
CA ARG A 583 15.40 10.04 -33.86
C ARG A 583 15.12 11.40 -34.44
N THR A 584 15.48 11.61 -35.70
CA THR A 584 15.26 12.87 -36.44
C THR A 584 14.37 12.72 -37.67
N SER A 585 13.92 11.51 -37.99
CA SER A 585 12.95 11.22 -39.07
C SER A 585 12.19 9.94 -38.78
N PHE A 586 11.16 9.62 -39.57
CA PHE A 586 10.39 8.37 -39.49
C PHE A 586 11.08 7.16 -40.14
N ASP A 587 12.33 7.28 -40.60
CA ASP A 587 13.13 6.11 -40.99
C ASP A 587 13.38 5.22 -39.76
N PRO A 588 12.97 3.93 -39.76
CA PRO A 588 13.24 3.01 -38.66
C PRO A 588 14.74 2.87 -38.33
N GLY A 589 15.64 3.09 -39.30
CA GLY A 589 17.09 3.09 -39.10
C GLY A 589 17.65 4.36 -38.44
N ALA A 590 16.83 5.40 -38.23
CA ALA A 590 17.26 6.67 -37.65
C ALA A 590 17.28 6.70 -36.11
N TRP A 591 16.95 5.59 -35.45
CA TRP A 591 16.99 5.49 -33.99
C TRP A 591 18.43 5.46 -33.47
N GLU A 592 18.70 6.33 -32.50
CA GLU A 592 19.91 6.35 -31.68
C GLU A 592 19.53 5.99 -30.24
N TYR A 593 20.24 5.03 -29.65
CA TYR A 593 19.97 4.53 -28.30
C TYR A 593 21.10 4.88 -27.34
N ARG A 594 20.73 5.22 -26.10
CA ARG A 594 21.69 5.48 -25.01
C ARG A 594 21.12 5.01 -23.67
N THR A 595 21.91 4.24 -22.92
CA THR A 595 21.69 4.07 -21.49
C THR A 595 22.21 5.32 -20.77
N LEU A 596 21.32 6.05 -20.10
CA LEU A 596 21.64 7.27 -19.36
C LEU A 596 22.22 6.96 -17.99
N GLU A 597 21.69 5.92 -17.33
CA GLU A 597 22.22 5.43 -16.06
C GLU A 597 21.96 3.92 -15.94
N SER A 598 22.99 3.19 -15.51
CA SER A 598 22.93 1.75 -15.21
C SER A 598 22.94 1.52 -13.69
N PRO A 599 22.43 0.37 -13.21
CA PRO A 599 22.45 0.02 -11.80
C PRO A 599 23.83 0.15 -11.16
N THR A 600 23.88 0.72 -9.95
CA THR A 600 25.07 0.80 -9.11
C THR A 600 24.75 0.37 -7.68
N ALA A 601 25.76 0.24 -6.83
CA ALA A 601 25.55 -0.03 -5.40
C ALA A 601 24.72 1.08 -4.71
N ASP A 602 24.89 2.33 -5.14
CA ASP A 602 24.22 3.51 -4.55
C ASP A 602 22.87 3.81 -5.21
N ALA A 603 22.52 3.11 -6.29
CA ALA A 603 21.21 3.18 -6.95
C ALA A 603 21.01 1.92 -7.78
N THR A 604 20.43 0.91 -7.13
CA THR A 604 20.30 -0.44 -7.67
C THR A 604 19.09 -0.56 -8.58
N ILE A 605 17.96 0.04 -8.18
CA ILE A 605 16.77 0.12 -9.02
C ILE A 605 16.64 1.55 -9.51
N LEU A 606 16.73 1.73 -10.82
CA LEU A 606 16.48 2.98 -11.51
C LEU A 606 15.15 2.85 -12.25
N GLY A 607 14.35 3.91 -12.19
CA GLY A 607 12.99 3.86 -12.71
C GLY A 607 12.00 3.50 -11.61
N TYR A 608 10.93 4.27 -11.58
CA TYR A 608 9.72 4.22 -10.73
C TYR A 608 8.77 5.31 -11.25
N ASP A 609 9.36 6.37 -11.84
CA ASP A 609 8.78 7.20 -12.88
C ASP A 609 9.91 7.97 -13.58
N VAL A 610 9.61 8.59 -14.73
CA VAL A 610 10.55 9.40 -15.52
C VAL A 610 9.91 10.71 -15.99
N GLU A 611 10.74 11.74 -16.17
CA GLU A 611 10.33 13.05 -16.72
C GLU A 611 11.40 13.61 -17.65
N ILE A 612 10.99 14.23 -18.76
CA ILE A 612 11.89 14.90 -19.70
C ILE A 612 11.33 16.28 -20.08
N ALA A 613 12.08 17.33 -19.75
CA ALA A 613 11.64 18.70 -19.93
C ALA A 613 12.71 19.57 -20.60
N LYS A 614 12.30 20.38 -21.59
CA LYS A 614 13.16 21.40 -22.18
C LYS A 614 13.23 22.62 -21.27
N THR A 615 14.38 22.84 -20.65
CA THR A 615 14.63 23.98 -19.74
C THR A 615 15.44 25.08 -20.42
N ALA A 616 15.59 26.22 -19.73
CA ALA A 616 16.48 27.29 -20.20
C ALA A 616 17.97 26.87 -20.28
N LYS A 617 18.36 25.77 -19.60
CA LYS A 617 19.74 25.25 -19.57
C LYS A 617 19.94 24.02 -20.48
N GLY A 618 18.94 23.65 -21.27
CA GLY A 618 18.95 22.42 -22.07
C GLY A 618 17.87 21.44 -21.65
N ILE A 619 17.96 20.21 -22.16
CA ILE A 619 17.00 19.15 -21.91
C ILE A 619 17.35 18.43 -20.61
N MET A 620 16.46 18.49 -19.63
CA MET A 620 16.60 17.81 -18.34
C MET A 620 15.82 16.50 -18.37
N ALA A 621 16.48 15.40 -18.03
CA ALA A 621 15.86 14.13 -17.70
C ALA A 621 15.85 13.95 -16.17
N SER A 622 14.77 13.39 -15.63
CA SER A 622 14.61 13.11 -14.20
C SER A 622 14.01 11.73 -13.98
N TRP A 623 14.40 11.08 -12.89
CA TRP A 623 13.86 9.78 -12.48
C TRP A 623 14.01 9.56 -10.98
N PHE A 624 13.27 8.59 -10.47
CA PHE A 624 13.47 8.06 -9.13
C PHE A 624 14.41 6.87 -9.13
N SER A 625 15.02 6.63 -7.97
CA SER A 625 15.76 5.40 -7.72
C SER A 625 15.71 4.94 -6.26
N ALA A 626 16.01 3.66 -6.07
CA ALA A 626 16.17 3.04 -4.76
C ALA A 626 17.61 2.50 -4.61
N THR A 627 18.09 2.51 -3.36
CA THR A 627 19.30 1.77 -2.97
C THR A 627 18.90 0.34 -2.62
N ALA A 628 19.86 -0.60 -2.58
CA ALA A 628 19.59 -1.96 -2.10
C ALA A 628 18.92 -2.02 -0.71
N LEU A 629 19.17 -1.02 0.15
CA LEU A 629 18.61 -0.93 1.50
C LEU A 629 17.21 -0.32 1.55
N SER A 630 16.81 0.41 0.51
CA SER A 630 15.50 1.06 0.48
C SER A 630 14.49 0.33 -0.40
N MET A 631 14.90 -0.68 -1.18
CA MET A 631 13.97 -1.44 -2.05
C MET A 631 12.83 -2.07 -1.23
N PRO A 632 11.58 -2.08 -1.75
CA PRO A 632 11.16 -1.58 -3.07
C PRO A 632 10.86 -0.06 -3.09
N ASP A 633 11.10 0.65 -2.00
CA ASP A 633 10.77 2.07 -1.86
C ASP A 633 11.85 2.99 -2.45
N PRO A 634 11.53 3.85 -3.45
CA PRO A 634 12.47 4.86 -3.91
C PRO A 634 12.70 5.89 -2.81
N THR A 635 13.95 6.31 -2.65
CA THR A 635 14.34 7.33 -1.66
C THR A 635 15.23 8.42 -2.26
N LEU A 636 15.48 8.34 -3.56
CA LEU A 636 16.37 9.21 -4.30
C LEU A 636 15.65 9.77 -5.53
N LEU A 637 15.80 11.06 -5.71
CA LEU A 637 15.38 11.81 -6.88
C LEU A 637 16.63 12.21 -7.67
N ARG A 638 16.63 11.98 -8.99
CA ARG A 638 17.82 12.12 -9.84
C ARG A 638 17.54 12.95 -11.06
N THR A 639 18.54 13.71 -11.50
CA THR A 639 18.46 14.54 -12.71
C THR A 639 19.73 14.50 -13.53
N LEU A 640 19.58 14.62 -14.85
CA LEU A 640 20.67 14.71 -15.81
C LEU A 640 20.34 15.75 -16.87
N ASN A 641 21.29 16.66 -17.16
CA ASN A 641 21.16 17.59 -18.28
C ASN A 641 21.76 16.96 -19.54
N LEU A 642 20.91 16.51 -20.46
CA LEU A 642 21.29 15.84 -21.70
C LEU A 642 22.02 16.75 -22.68
N SER A 643 21.92 18.07 -22.51
CA SER A 643 22.62 19.06 -23.33
C SER A 643 24.04 19.37 -22.85
N THR A 644 24.51 18.73 -21.79
CA THR A 644 25.84 18.98 -21.21
C THR A 644 26.58 17.68 -20.91
N ALA A 645 27.89 17.75 -20.69
CA ALA A 645 28.70 16.64 -20.18
C ALA A 645 28.59 16.45 -18.65
N ALA A 646 27.59 17.06 -17.99
CA ALA A 646 27.40 16.93 -16.55
C ALA A 646 26.93 15.52 -16.18
N GLY A 647 27.38 15.03 -15.01
CA GLY A 647 26.90 13.78 -14.44
C GLY A 647 25.52 13.89 -13.78
N VAL A 648 24.99 12.76 -13.33
CA VAL A 648 23.71 12.69 -12.61
C VAL A 648 23.81 13.42 -11.28
N VAL A 649 22.83 14.29 -10.98
CA VAL A 649 22.69 14.97 -9.69
C VAL A 649 21.61 14.27 -8.89
N THR A 650 21.95 13.85 -7.67
CA THR A 650 21.06 13.08 -6.78
C THR A 650 20.61 13.93 -5.59
N THR A 651 19.34 13.79 -5.21
CA THR A 651 18.72 14.39 -4.02
C THR A 651 17.95 13.31 -3.26
N SER A 652 18.26 13.11 -1.98
CA SER A 652 17.45 12.24 -1.12
C SER A 652 16.08 12.87 -0.82
N THR A 653 15.07 12.04 -0.64
CA THR A 653 13.71 12.44 -0.22
C THR A 653 13.40 12.04 1.22
N SER A 654 14.34 11.51 1.99
CA SER A 654 14.07 10.84 3.27
C SER A 654 13.33 11.70 4.30
N ASN A 655 13.54 13.02 4.34
CA ASN A 655 12.78 13.92 5.23
C ASN A 655 11.32 14.15 4.79
N TYR A 656 10.96 13.77 3.56
CA TYR A 656 9.62 13.91 2.98
C TYR A 656 8.93 12.56 2.75
N GLY A 657 9.60 11.46 3.15
CA GLY A 657 9.15 10.08 3.04
C GLY A 657 9.41 9.46 1.66
N THR A 658 8.81 8.30 1.42
CA THR A 658 8.95 7.52 0.19
C THR A 658 8.22 8.22 -0.97
N PRO A 659 8.94 8.75 -1.99
CA PRO A 659 8.32 9.15 -3.23
C PRO A 659 7.59 8.00 -3.91
N ASN A 660 6.66 8.33 -4.78
CA ASN A 660 6.05 7.37 -5.69
C ASN A 660 5.94 8.00 -7.08
N GLU A 661 5.28 7.31 -8.00
CA GLU A 661 5.12 7.71 -9.41
C GLU A 661 4.46 9.09 -9.64
N LEU A 662 4.40 9.50 -10.91
CA LEU A 662 3.77 10.71 -11.46
C LEU A 662 4.54 12.02 -11.26
N PHE A 663 5.66 12.14 -11.97
CA PHE A 663 6.35 13.39 -12.23
C PHE A 663 5.56 14.34 -13.12
N SER A 664 5.81 15.63 -12.91
CA SER A 664 5.38 16.67 -13.83
C SER A 664 6.29 17.88 -13.77
N SER A 665 6.70 18.41 -14.93
CA SER A 665 7.58 19.58 -14.99
C SER A 665 7.04 20.75 -15.80
N ASP A 666 7.28 21.97 -15.30
CA ASP A 666 7.07 23.24 -16.04
C ASP A 666 8.36 23.78 -16.67
N SER A 667 9.38 22.93 -16.80
CA SER A 667 10.75 23.26 -17.23
C SER A 667 11.59 24.06 -16.23
N LYS A 668 11.07 24.36 -15.04
CA LYS A 668 11.83 25.02 -13.96
C LYS A 668 11.74 24.24 -12.65
N THR A 669 10.54 23.79 -12.33
CA THR A 669 10.17 23.04 -11.14
C THR A 669 9.67 21.67 -11.56
N LEU A 670 10.11 20.66 -10.83
CA LEU A 670 9.65 19.30 -10.91
C LEU A 670 8.68 19.07 -9.76
N LEU A 671 7.44 18.68 -10.07
CA LEU A 671 6.49 18.12 -9.13
C LEU A 671 6.67 16.62 -9.08
N PHE A 672 6.46 16.09 -7.89
CA PHE A 672 6.58 14.67 -7.63
C PHE A 672 5.85 14.32 -6.35
N ASN A 673 5.47 13.06 -6.19
CA ASN A 673 4.82 12.59 -4.98
C ASN A 673 5.83 12.26 -3.87
N CYS A 674 5.46 12.49 -2.62
CA CYS A 674 6.30 12.29 -1.43
C CYS A 674 5.44 11.83 -0.24
N LEU A 675 5.42 10.51 0.00
CA LEU A 675 4.61 9.85 1.02
C LEU A 675 3.12 10.20 0.90
N GLY A 676 2.56 9.99 -0.29
CA GLY A 676 1.15 10.30 -0.60
C GLY A 676 0.82 11.80 -0.68
N ARG A 677 1.80 12.69 -0.60
CA ARG A 677 1.63 14.14 -0.73
C ARG A 677 2.27 14.65 -2.01
N LEU A 678 1.92 15.87 -2.42
CA LEU A 678 2.56 16.52 -3.57
C LEU A 678 3.73 17.40 -3.13
N CYS A 679 4.93 17.10 -3.62
CA CYS A 679 6.16 17.84 -3.42
C CYS A 679 6.62 18.56 -4.69
N ALA A 680 7.51 19.54 -4.51
CA ALA A 680 8.10 20.32 -5.59
C ALA A 680 9.58 20.60 -5.32
N ILE A 681 10.40 20.60 -6.37
CA ILE A 681 11.81 21.02 -6.32
C ILE A 681 12.18 21.80 -7.59
N ASP A 682 12.90 22.91 -7.44
CA ASP A 682 13.43 23.68 -8.58
C ASP A 682 14.70 22.98 -9.10
N TYR A 683 14.79 22.76 -10.42
CA TYR A 683 15.98 22.17 -11.05
C TYR A 683 17.26 22.92 -10.68
N ALA A 684 17.20 24.25 -10.53
CA ALA A 684 18.35 25.06 -10.15
C ALA A 684 18.80 24.84 -8.69
N LYS A 685 18.00 24.17 -7.87
CA LYS A 685 18.25 23.92 -6.44
C LYS A 685 18.49 22.45 -6.10
N PHE A 686 18.52 21.55 -7.08
CA PHE A 686 18.78 20.13 -6.86
C PHE A 686 20.05 19.86 -6.06
N SER A 687 21.13 20.59 -6.33
CA SER A 687 22.39 20.45 -5.59
C SER A 687 22.32 20.84 -4.10
N LYS A 688 21.24 21.50 -3.65
CA LYS A 688 20.99 21.79 -2.23
C LYS A 688 20.33 20.61 -1.48
N GLY A 689 20.11 19.49 -2.17
CA GLY A 689 19.54 18.26 -1.63
C GLY A 689 18.13 18.46 -1.08
N GLN A 690 17.74 17.62 -0.12
CA GLN A 690 16.38 17.58 0.43
C GLN A 690 15.90 18.91 1.03
N SER A 691 16.81 19.81 1.42
CA SER A 691 16.45 21.15 1.90
C SER A 691 15.79 22.01 0.82
N ALA A 692 15.96 21.69 -0.47
CA ALA A 692 15.33 22.41 -1.56
C ALA A 692 13.87 22.04 -1.78
N ILE A 693 13.47 20.83 -1.37
CA ILE A 693 12.12 20.29 -1.55
C ILE A 693 11.11 21.16 -0.77
N ALA A 694 9.95 21.39 -1.37
CA ALA A 694 8.81 22.07 -0.75
C ALA A 694 7.56 21.21 -0.89
N LEU A 695 6.66 21.29 0.10
CA LEU A 695 5.31 20.72 -0.02
C LEU A 695 4.44 21.65 -0.85
N ALA A 696 3.86 21.13 -1.93
CA ALA A 696 2.84 21.81 -2.73
C ALA A 696 1.44 21.62 -2.14
N SER A 697 1.19 20.49 -1.48
CA SER A 697 -0.04 20.20 -0.73
C SER A 697 0.28 19.46 0.56
N SER A 698 -0.47 19.76 1.63
CA SER A 698 -0.43 19.01 2.89
C SER A 698 -1.43 17.86 2.93
N TRP A 699 -2.33 17.77 1.93
CA TRP A 699 -3.25 16.64 1.82
C TRP A 699 -2.46 15.39 1.44
N GLN A 700 -2.77 14.28 2.10
CA GLN A 700 -2.14 12.99 1.90
C GLN A 700 -3.16 12.00 1.35
N SER A 701 -2.79 11.36 0.26
CA SER A 701 -3.54 10.33 -0.46
C SER A 701 -2.95 8.95 -0.19
N THR A 702 -3.77 7.91 -0.30
CA THR A 702 -3.30 6.52 -0.34
C THR A 702 -2.74 6.15 -1.72
N GLU A 703 -3.20 6.83 -2.77
CA GLU A 703 -2.75 6.66 -4.17
C GLU A 703 -1.87 7.84 -4.62
N PRO A 704 -0.96 7.66 -5.60
CA PRO A 704 -0.20 8.74 -6.22
C PRO A 704 -1.08 9.90 -6.71
N ILE A 705 -0.67 11.14 -6.42
CA ILE A 705 -1.38 12.34 -6.85
C ILE A 705 -0.94 12.68 -8.27
N ALA A 706 -1.84 12.51 -9.24
CA ALA A 706 -1.59 12.96 -10.60
C ALA A 706 -1.50 14.48 -10.65
N SER A 707 -0.50 14.99 -11.40
CA SER A 707 -0.27 16.42 -11.51
C SER A 707 0.20 16.85 -12.89
N ALA A 708 -0.10 18.11 -13.23
CA ALA A 708 0.32 18.77 -14.45
C ALA A 708 0.64 20.24 -14.19
N TRP A 709 1.17 20.94 -15.19
CA TRP A 709 1.45 22.38 -15.11
C TRP A 709 0.67 23.17 -16.15
N VAL A 710 0.11 24.31 -15.75
CA VAL A 710 -0.53 25.26 -16.68
C VAL A 710 -0.04 26.68 -16.45
N VAL A 711 -0.08 27.48 -17.50
CA VAL A 711 0.23 28.90 -17.44
C VAL A 711 -1.03 29.70 -17.71
N LEU A 712 -1.48 30.47 -16.70
CA LEU A 712 -2.61 31.39 -16.81
C LEU A 712 -2.10 32.81 -16.61
N ASN A 713 -2.30 33.67 -17.60
CA ASN A 713 -1.88 35.08 -17.54
C ASN A 713 -0.41 35.25 -17.10
N LYS A 714 0.49 34.43 -17.67
CA LYS A 714 1.94 34.37 -17.37
C LYS A 714 2.30 33.88 -15.96
N ILE A 715 1.34 33.43 -15.17
CA ILE A 715 1.56 32.81 -13.87
C ILE A 715 1.47 31.29 -14.04
N ARG A 716 2.43 30.57 -13.47
CA ARG A 716 2.46 29.11 -13.48
C ARG A 716 1.65 28.57 -12.31
N TYR A 717 0.83 27.57 -12.59
CA TYR A 717 0.03 26.84 -11.61
C TYR A 717 0.26 25.35 -11.81
N ALA A 718 0.42 24.63 -10.71
CA ALA A 718 0.25 23.19 -10.75
C ALA A 718 -1.25 22.87 -10.82
N VAL A 719 -1.59 21.79 -11.49
CA VAL A 719 -2.93 21.20 -11.48
C VAL A 719 -2.79 19.84 -10.82
N ALA A 720 -3.66 19.50 -9.88
CA ALA A 720 -3.61 18.21 -9.20
C ALA A 720 -5.00 17.70 -8.81
N GLY A 721 -5.13 16.38 -8.69
CA GLY A 721 -6.27 15.72 -8.04
C GLY A 721 -6.05 15.73 -6.53
N ILE A 722 -6.83 16.54 -5.80
CA ILE A 722 -6.68 16.71 -4.36
C ILE A 722 -8.05 16.62 -3.71
N ASN A 723 -8.22 15.66 -2.81
CA ASN A 723 -9.39 15.52 -1.95
C ASN A 723 -10.71 15.50 -2.74
N GLY A 724 -10.80 14.64 -3.76
CA GLY A 724 -12.02 14.50 -4.55
C GLY A 724 -12.22 15.58 -5.62
N LYS A 725 -11.22 16.44 -5.87
CA LYS A 725 -11.34 17.64 -6.72
C LYS A 725 -10.12 17.84 -7.61
N VAL A 726 -10.33 18.37 -8.82
CA VAL A 726 -9.23 18.90 -9.64
C VAL A 726 -9.02 20.36 -9.24
N VAL A 727 -7.81 20.71 -8.81
CA VAL A 727 -7.47 22.04 -8.31
C VAL A 727 -6.26 22.64 -9.01
N LEU A 728 -6.22 23.98 -9.11
CA LEU A 728 -5.02 24.76 -9.38
C LEU A 728 -4.32 25.06 -8.06
N LEU A 729 -3.01 24.87 -8.02
CA LEU A 729 -2.16 25.27 -6.91
C LEU A 729 -1.18 26.33 -7.40
N LYS A 730 -1.11 27.44 -6.68
CA LYS A 730 -0.15 28.52 -6.92
C LYS A 730 0.90 28.51 -5.81
N ALA A 731 2.15 28.35 -6.21
CA ALA A 731 3.29 28.49 -5.30
C ALA A 731 3.28 29.86 -4.60
N ALA A 732 3.63 29.84 -3.31
CA ALA A 732 3.66 31.02 -2.44
C ALA A 732 4.76 32.02 -2.80
#